data_AF-A0A3A4K993-F1
#
_entry.id   AF-A0A3A4K993-F1
#
_cell.length_a   1.000
_cell.length_b   1.000
_cell.length_c   1.000
_cell.angle_alpha   90.00
_cell.angle_beta   90.00
_cell.angle_gamma   90.00
#
_symmetry.space_group_name_H-M   'P 1'
#
loop_
_entity.id
_entity.type
_entity.pdbx_description
1 polymer ?
#
loop_
_entity_poly.entity_id
_entity_poly.type
_entity_poly.pdbx_seq_one_letter_code
_entity_poly.pdbx_strand_id
1 'polypeptide(L)'
;MDLVIPDDVVLDHSAQSLEMFVDVMDDVDDVPDFDEAAAAYIGQTLLVLAGGEWGWDDAPDSSTFGQPLVVPSPELGLAPLAPIALMGEGDNAIIDTYVCWEQAVNRHTAAHPDWRPVKAHTPGLDLPTETSDSNCDRLSAWLVQRERGFPHWVAVYGSGTEWDFSPSTLDDLAGVLFRVTPTPEQFGDPTNAEFVESATWYLGETMRRADPGEWIAGERNFHLRKHPGDDWSPTPKLDLEGAVRDGNPLRLHNAFREWTTPCDATDRPEPEYRWTGTAWQTPVHDWVESIAARIDTLAGVIPSIVLDYSAESLHRLEAYCHTAGTDLGRDLAENLGAYVGEALLRIEGGCWTLDEAPRSVSFGRPVVHGDRYMSGQVSPIDLVLMACRWSAPGALTHAYKACERLAAEQVAKDPSWHPTREPTPGLDPAPAPTLVESWCTAREHDFPAWTARYGAGRTWDFSRNSLVDLADVVLTILPTVTQFQDPAHAAFVDEAAWYYGEVLRRAKPSRWDHNDNLDANDRWHRHVSALGPDTGFPLSVFVVQDLHSMVAGPLRDGRHFWPPDLIERRPKALRGHFDSWVTAALRERAKDALRRRNRKKSRRKQPDADYALTWTTTQAQQFPAWRQRYGTTLGREFSPESLDMLETVLRQITPTPEELLEDTENAEFLDVAAWYYGETVRRATHLAWKYDRNYGPDCYLSDDNTSLNPVYDLAATYRYYDIGALRDRYDHQTRQCGRASPQ
;
A
#
# COMPACT_ATOMS: atom_id res chain seq x y z
N MET A 1 17.09 11.41 34.01
CA MET A 1 18.01 11.63 35.14
C MET A 1 18.24 10.22 35.63
N ASP A 2 19.34 9.63 35.19
CA ASP A 2 19.55 8.19 35.29
C ASP A 2 19.97 7.86 36.72
N LEU A 3 19.28 6.88 37.32
CA LEU A 3 19.64 6.31 38.61
C LEU A 3 21.06 5.72 38.48
N VAL A 4 22.06 6.32 39.11
CA VAL A 4 23.43 5.79 39.08
C VAL A 4 23.55 4.76 40.19
N ILE A 5 23.21 3.51 39.88
CA ILE A 5 23.63 2.36 40.68
C ILE A 5 25.16 2.30 40.58
N PRO A 6 25.91 2.18 41.69
CA PRO A 6 27.36 2.05 41.66
C PRO A 6 27.80 0.93 40.69
N ASP A 7 28.83 1.18 39.86
CA ASP A 7 29.31 0.26 38.81
C ASP A 7 29.75 -1.13 39.34
N ASP A 8 29.89 -1.28 40.66
CA ASP A 8 30.23 -2.53 41.35
C ASP A 8 29.02 -3.36 41.81
N VAL A 9 27.78 -2.86 41.69
CA VAL A 9 26.57 -3.59 42.03
C VAL A 9 25.98 -4.26 40.78
N VAL A 10 26.14 -5.59 40.70
CA VAL A 10 25.53 -6.41 39.65
C VAL A 10 24.16 -6.92 40.13
N LEU A 11 23.09 -6.44 39.50
CA LEU A 11 21.71 -6.89 39.76
C LEU A 11 21.38 -8.17 38.98
N ASP A 12 21.78 -9.32 39.51
CA ASP A 12 21.65 -10.64 38.87
C ASP A 12 20.53 -11.52 39.48
N HIS A 13 19.67 -10.95 40.32
CA HIS A 13 18.60 -11.65 41.04
C HIS A 13 19.07 -12.74 42.02
N SER A 14 20.37 -12.77 42.37
CA SER A 14 20.89 -13.59 43.46
C SER A 14 20.54 -13.00 44.83
N ALA A 15 20.58 -13.82 45.88
CA ALA A 15 20.44 -13.37 47.27
C ALA A 15 21.41 -12.22 47.60
N GLN A 16 22.66 -12.33 47.15
CA GLN A 16 23.68 -11.30 47.36
C GLN A 16 23.34 -9.99 46.64
N SER A 17 22.82 -10.06 45.41
CA SER A 17 22.37 -8.86 44.70
C SER A 17 21.14 -8.21 45.32
N LEU A 18 20.25 -9.00 45.93
CA LEU A 18 19.08 -8.49 46.63
C LEU A 18 19.48 -7.77 47.93
N GLU A 19 20.41 -8.34 48.71
CA GLU A 19 20.97 -7.69 49.90
C GLU A 19 21.64 -6.36 49.55
N MET A 20 22.48 -6.34 48.51
CA MET A 20 23.12 -5.11 48.04
C MET A 20 22.09 -4.09 47.50
N PHE A 21 21.02 -4.56 46.86
CA PHE A 21 19.97 -3.68 46.35
C PHE A 21 19.17 -3.03 47.49
N VAL A 22 18.81 -3.80 48.52
CA VAL A 22 18.12 -3.32 49.72
C VAL A 22 18.98 -2.29 50.47
N ASP A 23 20.29 -2.53 50.63
CA ASP A 23 21.21 -1.55 51.23
C ASP A 23 21.28 -0.22 50.43
N VAL A 24 21.10 -0.27 49.10
CA VAL A 24 21.09 0.92 48.24
C VAL A 24 19.74 1.63 48.27
N MET A 25 18.63 0.91 48.47
CA MET A 25 17.28 1.51 48.54
C MET A 25 17.16 2.55 49.67
N ASP A 26 17.84 2.33 50.80
CA ASP A 26 17.85 3.24 51.95
C ASP A 26 18.52 4.60 51.66
N ASP A 27 19.39 4.67 50.66
CA ASP A 27 20.18 5.85 50.31
C ASP A 27 19.57 6.68 49.15
N VAL A 28 18.43 6.22 48.57
CA VAL A 28 17.79 6.85 47.41
C VAL A 28 16.52 7.61 47.81
N ASP A 29 16.66 8.94 47.98
CA ASP A 29 15.55 9.88 48.12
C ASP A 29 15.30 10.65 46.79
N ASP A 30 14.03 11.01 46.52
CA ASP A 30 13.60 11.95 45.46
C ASP A 30 13.77 11.52 43.98
N VAL A 31 13.75 10.22 43.68
CA VAL A 31 13.71 9.74 42.28
C VAL A 31 12.27 9.39 41.88
N PRO A 32 11.68 10.06 40.86
CA PRO A 32 10.36 9.70 40.36
C PRO A 32 10.29 8.23 39.95
N ASP A 33 9.22 7.56 40.34
CA ASP A 33 8.89 6.17 40.00
C ASP A 33 9.89 5.11 40.53
N PHE A 34 10.78 5.47 41.48
CA PHE A 34 11.74 4.53 42.07
C PHE A 34 11.08 3.37 42.80
N ASP A 35 10.02 3.64 43.58
CA ASP A 35 9.28 2.60 44.31
C ASP A 35 8.68 1.56 43.35
N GLU A 36 8.21 1.98 42.17
CA GLU A 36 7.67 1.07 41.15
C GLU A 36 8.79 0.22 40.53
N ALA A 37 9.94 0.81 40.26
CA ALA A 37 11.11 0.10 39.74
C ALA A 37 11.69 -0.89 40.76
N ALA A 38 11.76 -0.51 42.04
CA ALA A 38 12.21 -1.36 43.14
C ALA A 38 11.25 -2.53 43.37
N ALA A 39 9.93 -2.25 43.37
CA ALA A 39 8.91 -3.29 43.45
C ALA A 39 9.00 -4.28 42.27
N ALA A 40 9.28 -3.80 41.06
CA ALA A 40 9.46 -4.65 39.88
C ALA A 40 10.71 -5.54 40.02
N TYR A 41 11.84 -5.00 40.49
CA TYR A 41 13.06 -5.77 40.71
C TYR A 41 12.89 -6.85 41.79
N ILE A 42 12.30 -6.50 42.94
CA ILE A 42 12.01 -7.43 44.03
C ILE A 42 11.09 -8.55 43.54
N GLY A 43 10.00 -8.20 42.85
CA GLY A 43 9.05 -9.20 42.37
C GLY A 43 9.63 -10.12 41.28
N GLN A 44 10.46 -9.58 40.39
CA GLN A 44 11.20 -10.38 39.43
C GLN A 44 12.17 -11.35 40.12
N THR A 45 12.88 -10.88 41.15
CA THR A 45 13.82 -11.70 41.94
C THR A 45 13.11 -12.87 42.62
N LEU A 46 11.93 -12.61 43.19
CA LEU A 46 11.08 -13.66 43.78
C LEU A 46 10.55 -14.65 42.74
N LEU A 47 10.18 -14.18 41.55
CA LEU A 47 9.73 -15.04 40.45
C LEU A 47 10.86 -15.89 39.84
N VAL A 48 12.07 -15.36 39.76
CA VAL A 48 13.26 -16.12 39.33
C VAL A 48 13.57 -17.24 40.34
N LEU A 49 13.39 -16.96 41.63
CA LEU A 49 13.59 -17.93 42.71
C LEU A 49 12.51 -19.03 42.74
N ALA A 50 11.23 -18.64 42.73
CA ALA A 50 10.11 -19.51 43.03
C ALA A 50 9.28 -19.95 41.82
N GLY A 51 9.54 -19.41 40.62
CA GLY A 51 8.70 -19.60 39.44
C GLY A 51 7.35 -18.90 39.58
N GLY A 52 6.39 -19.26 38.73
CA GLY A 52 5.05 -18.68 38.74
C GLY A 52 4.91 -17.48 37.81
N GLU A 53 3.98 -16.56 38.10
CA GLU A 53 3.62 -15.47 37.18
C GLU A 53 3.32 -14.15 37.89
N TRP A 54 3.33 -13.07 37.11
CA TRP A 54 2.77 -11.80 37.55
C TRP A 54 1.25 -11.85 37.47
N GLY A 55 0.58 -11.50 38.57
CA GLY A 55 -0.87 -11.32 38.65
C GLY A 55 -1.24 -9.88 39.02
N TRP A 56 -2.54 -9.63 39.12
CA TRP A 56 -3.09 -8.37 39.63
C TRP A 56 -3.97 -8.65 40.84
N ASP A 57 -3.91 -7.78 41.84
CA ASP A 57 -4.84 -7.84 42.95
C ASP A 57 -6.19 -7.23 42.57
N ASP A 58 -7.10 -8.09 42.12
CA ASP A 58 -8.47 -7.71 41.75
C ASP A 58 -9.45 -7.79 42.93
N ALA A 59 -8.99 -8.06 44.17
CA ALA A 59 -9.85 -8.19 45.33
C ALA A 59 -10.27 -6.79 45.87
N PRO A 60 -11.56 -6.41 45.76
CA PRO A 60 -12.00 -5.04 46.00
C PRO A 60 -11.91 -4.59 47.47
N ASP A 61 -11.66 -5.52 48.40
CA ASP A 61 -11.45 -5.28 49.84
C ASP A 61 -9.99 -5.42 50.29
N SER A 62 -9.06 -5.66 49.36
CA SER A 62 -7.63 -5.76 49.64
C SER A 62 -6.96 -4.39 49.78
N SER A 63 -6.04 -4.27 50.73
CA SER A 63 -5.19 -3.07 50.88
C SER A 63 -4.22 -2.86 49.72
N THR A 64 -4.07 -3.87 48.85
CA THR A 64 -3.22 -3.83 47.65
C THR A 64 -4.04 -3.86 46.35
N PHE A 65 -5.34 -3.57 46.40
CA PHE A 65 -6.21 -3.56 45.21
C PHE A 65 -5.61 -2.72 44.07
N GLY A 66 -5.51 -3.33 42.88
CA GLY A 66 -4.93 -2.72 41.68
C GLY A 66 -3.40 -2.74 41.63
N GLN A 67 -2.72 -3.37 42.59
CA GLN A 67 -1.26 -3.53 42.59
C GLN A 67 -0.83 -4.85 41.91
N PRO A 68 0.37 -4.90 41.33
CA PRO A 68 0.92 -6.14 40.78
C PRO A 68 1.27 -7.13 41.89
N LEU A 69 0.91 -8.40 41.69
CA LEU A 69 1.20 -9.52 42.58
C LEU A 69 2.24 -10.45 41.96
N VAL A 70 3.14 -10.96 42.79
CA VAL A 70 3.93 -12.15 42.50
C VAL A 70 3.13 -13.36 42.93
N VAL A 71 2.72 -14.19 41.97
CA VAL A 71 2.01 -15.45 42.21
C VAL A 71 3.03 -16.59 42.05
N PRO A 72 3.54 -17.17 43.14
CA PRO A 72 4.56 -18.23 43.06
C PRO A 72 3.97 -19.53 42.49
N SER A 73 4.84 -20.42 42.02
CA SER A 73 4.44 -21.75 41.55
C SER A 73 3.53 -22.46 42.58
N PRO A 74 2.33 -22.92 42.18
CA PRO A 74 1.35 -23.52 43.11
C PRO A 74 1.89 -24.69 43.92
N GLU A 75 2.88 -25.41 43.38
CA GLU A 75 3.56 -26.56 43.98
C GLU A 75 4.33 -26.23 45.27
N LEU A 76 4.65 -24.94 45.48
CA LEU A 76 5.33 -24.45 46.68
C LEU A 76 4.38 -24.12 47.83
N GLY A 77 3.07 -23.99 47.57
CA GLY A 77 2.06 -23.67 48.59
C GLY A 77 2.26 -22.29 49.24
N LEU A 78 2.95 -21.38 48.56
CA LEU A 78 3.22 -20.01 49.01
C LEU A 78 2.05 -19.09 48.61
N ALA A 79 1.75 -18.08 49.44
CA ALA A 79 0.72 -17.10 49.15
C ALA A 79 1.21 -16.06 48.13
N PRO A 80 0.34 -15.54 47.25
CA PRO A 80 0.66 -14.38 46.42
C PRO A 80 1.02 -13.16 47.27
N LEU A 81 1.94 -12.33 46.78
CA LEU A 81 2.45 -11.17 47.51
C LEU A 81 2.61 -9.97 46.58
N ALA A 82 2.23 -8.78 47.06
CA ALA A 82 2.50 -7.51 46.37
C ALA A 82 3.89 -6.98 46.77
N PRO A 83 4.87 -6.87 45.85
CA PRO A 83 6.20 -6.39 46.18
C PRO A 83 6.19 -4.97 46.80
N ILE A 84 5.28 -4.10 46.35
CA ILE A 84 5.17 -2.74 46.88
C ILE A 84 4.70 -2.71 48.35
N ALA A 85 3.84 -3.66 48.75
CA ALA A 85 3.43 -3.78 50.14
C ALA A 85 4.56 -4.33 51.01
N LEU A 86 5.35 -5.26 50.46
CA LEU A 86 6.52 -5.82 51.13
C LEU A 86 7.59 -4.76 51.44
N MET A 87 7.83 -3.81 50.54
CA MET A 87 8.70 -2.67 50.81
C MET A 87 8.16 -1.79 51.96
N GLY A 88 6.84 -1.63 52.06
CA GLY A 88 6.19 -0.90 53.14
C GLY A 88 6.30 -1.55 54.53
N GLU A 89 6.67 -2.83 54.60
CA GLU A 89 6.93 -3.57 55.85
C GLU A 89 8.38 -3.43 56.34
N GLY A 90 9.27 -2.88 55.50
CA GLY A 90 10.68 -2.59 55.80
C GLY A 90 11.67 -3.61 55.23
N ASP A 91 12.94 -3.24 55.20
CA ASP A 91 14.02 -3.95 54.48
C ASP A 91 14.22 -5.40 54.90
N ASN A 92 14.10 -5.65 56.22
CA ASN A 92 14.17 -6.99 56.77
C ASN A 92 13.06 -7.90 56.24
N ALA A 93 11.88 -7.35 55.92
CA ALA A 93 10.77 -8.13 55.39
C ALA A 93 11.07 -8.67 53.99
N ILE A 94 11.78 -7.90 53.15
CA ILE A 94 12.19 -8.29 51.80
C ILE A 94 13.14 -9.49 51.86
N ILE A 95 14.18 -9.40 52.69
CA ILE A 95 15.19 -10.47 52.85
C ILE A 95 14.58 -11.70 53.53
N ASP A 96 13.79 -11.53 54.59
CA ASP A 96 13.12 -12.63 55.28
C ASP A 96 12.16 -13.39 54.35
N THR A 97 11.46 -12.67 53.47
CA THR A 97 10.57 -13.26 52.47
C THR A 97 11.36 -14.08 51.43
N TYR A 98 12.46 -13.53 50.91
CA TYR A 98 13.33 -14.24 49.98
C TYR A 98 13.87 -15.54 50.60
N VAL A 99 14.42 -15.48 51.83
CA VAL A 99 14.95 -16.65 52.55
C VAL A 99 13.84 -17.69 52.80
N CYS A 100 12.64 -17.25 53.16
CA CYS A 100 11.49 -18.14 53.35
C CYS A 100 11.12 -18.89 52.05
N TRP A 101 11.07 -18.18 50.92
CA TRP A 101 10.76 -18.75 49.61
C TRP A 101 11.87 -19.68 49.13
N GLU A 102 13.14 -19.32 49.35
CA GLU A 102 14.29 -20.16 49.03
C GLU A 102 14.25 -21.47 49.81
N GLN A 103 13.90 -21.44 51.10
CA GLN A 103 13.72 -22.65 51.89
C GLN A 103 12.55 -23.52 51.39
N ALA A 104 11.48 -22.92 50.87
CA ALA A 104 10.37 -23.66 50.29
C ALA A 104 10.77 -24.34 48.98
N VAL A 105 11.46 -23.62 48.09
CA VAL A 105 12.01 -24.13 46.82
C VAL A 105 13.01 -25.25 47.08
N ASN A 106 13.93 -25.09 48.03
CA ASN A 106 14.91 -26.10 48.39
C ASN A 106 14.25 -27.36 48.98
N ARG A 107 13.24 -27.20 49.84
CA ARG A 107 12.45 -28.33 50.37
C ARG A 107 11.72 -29.07 49.25
N HIS A 108 11.09 -28.35 48.33
CA HIS A 108 10.36 -28.96 47.22
C HIS A 108 11.29 -29.68 46.24
N THR A 109 12.43 -29.06 45.89
CA THR A 109 13.44 -29.64 44.99
C THR A 109 14.11 -30.87 45.59
N ALA A 110 14.36 -30.89 46.91
CA ALA A 110 14.88 -32.06 47.60
C ALA A 110 13.89 -33.25 47.59
N ALA A 111 12.58 -32.96 47.63
CA ALA A 111 11.53 -33.97 47.51
C ALA A 111 11.25 -34.40 46.05
N HIS A 112 11.49 -33.50 45.09
CA HIS A 112 11.22 -33.70 43.66
C HIS A 112 12.44 -33.27 42.81
N PRO A 113 13.47 -34.14 42.66
CA PRO A 113 14.73 -33.78 42.01
C PRO A 113 14.61 -33.35 40.55
N ASP A 114 13.53 -33.74 39.86
CA ASP A 114 13.23 -33.39 38.47
C ASP A 114 12.44 -32.08 38.33
N TRP A 115 11.95 -31.52 39.44
CA TRP A 115 11.21 -30.26 39.44
C TRP A 115 12.17 -29.06 39.51
N ARG A 116 11.89 -28.02 38.74
CA ARG A 116 12.57 -26.73 38.81
C ARG A 116 11.51 -25.62 38.76
N PRO A 117 11.75 -24.47 39.42
CA PRO A 117 10.88 -23.32 39.29
C PRO A 117 10.82 -22.88 37.82
N VAL A 118 9.60 -22.72 37.29
CA VAL A 118 9.37 -22.22 35.93
C VAL A 118 8.59 -20.92 36.06
N LYS A 119 9.20 -19.84 35.60
CA LYS A 119 8.58 -18.51 35.58
C LYS A 119 7.88 -18.27 34.25
N ALA A 120 6.67 -17.72 34.28
CA ALA A 120 5.99 -17.20 33.12
C ALA A 120 6.72 -15.96 32.57
N HIS A 121 6.75 -15.85 31.25
CA HIS A 121 7.43 -14.78 30.54
C HIS A 121 6.90 -13.39 30.93
N THR A 122 7.80 -12.52 31.39
CA THR A 122 7.52 -11.11 31.72
C THR A 122 7.81 -10.23 30.48
N PRO A 123 6.77 -9.70 29.80
CA PRO A 123 6.94 -8.95 28.55
C PRO A 123 7.83 -7.72 28.71
N GLY A 124 8.85 -7.60 27.85
CA GLY A 124 9.77 -6.45 27.83
C GLY A 124 10.97 -6.55 28.78
N LEU A 125 10.97 -7.53 29.70
CA LEU A 125 12.11 -7.83 30.58
C LEU A 125 12.75 -9.17 30.25
N ASP A 126 11.92 -10.21 30.08
CA ASP A 126 12.40 -11.48 29.58
C ASP A 126 12.48 -11.39 28.06
N LEU A 127 13.65 -11.72 27.51
CA LEU A 127 13.72 -12.10 26.10
C LEU A 127 12.89 -13.39 25.95
N PRO A 128 12.11 -13.54 24.86
CA PRO A 128 11.25 -14.71 24.67
C PRO A 128 12.03 -16.00 24.93
N THR A 129 11.61 -16.79 25.92
CA THR A 129 12.24 -18.07 26.23
C THR A 129 11.99 -19.02 25.08
N GLU A 130 13.03 -19.21 24.27
CA GLU A 130 13.36 -20.36 23.43
C GLU A 130 12.18 -21.29 23.08
N THR A 131 11.35 -20.88 22.11
CA THR A 131 11.24 -21.79 20.97
C THR A 131 12.64 -21.89 20.40
N SER A 132 13.21 -23.10 20.34
CA SER A 132 14.40 -23.40 19.55
C SER A 132 14.08 -23.12 18.07
N ASP A 133 14.02 -21.84 17.69
CA ASP A 133 13.97 -21.42 16.31
C ASP A 133 15.41 -21.35 15.86
N SER A 134 15.91 -22.48 15.35
CA SER A 134 17.14 -22.60 14.58
C SER A 134 17.33 -21.46 13.56
N ASN A 135 16.24 -20.78 13.16
CA ASN A 135 16.20 -19.59 12.34
C ASN A 135 16.77 -18.31 13.00
N CYS A 136 16.53 -18.07 14.30
CA CYS A 136 17.11 -16.93 15.02
C CYS A 136 18.62 -17.11 15.24
N ASP A 137 19.07 -18.31 15.60
CA ASP A 137 20.50 -18.63 15.72
C ASP A 137 21.21 -18.56 14.37
N ARG A 138 20.57 -19.08 13.31
CA ARG A 138 21.08 -19.00 11.94
C ARG A 138 21.21 -17.55 11.48
N LEU A 139 20.22 -16.70 11.76
CA LEU A 139 20.27 -15.29 11.41
C LEU A 139 21.37 -14.56 12.19
N SER A 140 21.43 -14.73 13.51
CA SER A 140 22.46 -14.12 14.35
C SER A 140 23.87 -14.52 13.92
N ALA A 141 24.09 -15.81 13.66
CA ALA A 141 25.38 -16.30 13.17
C ALA A 141 25.71 -15.73 11.79
N TRP A 142 24.73 -15.66 10.88
CA TRP A 142 24.91 -15.10 9.56
C TRP A 142 25.28 -13.60 9.63
N LEU A 143 24.56 -12.79 10.40
CA LEU A 143 24.83 -11.36 10.58
C LEU A 143 26.25 -11.11 11.11
N VAL A 144 26.64 -11.80 12.19
CA VAL A 144 27.99 -11.69 12.78
C VAL A 144 29.07 -12.08 11.77
N GLN A 145 28.84 -13.14 10.99
CA GLN A 145 29.78 -13.58 9.99
C GLN A 145 29.93 -12.55 8.86
N ARG A 146 28.82 -11.97 8.38
CA ARG A 146 28.85 -10.96 7.32
C ARG A 146 29.52 -9.67 7.77
N GLU A 147 29.19 -9.18 8.96
CA GLU A 147 29.79 -7.97 9.53
C GLU A 147 31.32 -8.11 9.68
N ARG A 148 31.79 -9.25 10.20
CA ARG A 148 33.23 -9.54 10.33
C ARG A 148 33.93 -9.75 8.98
N GLY A 149 33.24 -10.33 8.01
CA GLY A 149 33.78 -10.63 6.68
C GLY A 149 33.78 -9.46 5.71
N PHE A 150 32.97 -8.42 5.97
CA PHE A 150 32.78 -7.31 5.03
C PHE A 150 34.07 -6.56 4.66
N PRO A 151 35.01 -6.24 5.59
CA PRO A 151 36.27 -5.61 5.22
C PRO A 151 37.10 -6.44 4.21
N HIS A 152 37.07 -7.77 4.32
CA HIS A 152 37.72 -8.65 3.36
C HIS A 152 36.99 -8.63 2.01
N TRP A 153 35.65 -8.65 2.02
CA TRP A 153 34.85 -8.53 0.79
C TRP A 153 35.16 -7.22 0.04
N VAL A 154 35.26 -6.09 0.74
CA VAL A 154 35.65 -4.80 0.15
C VAL A 154 37.07 -4.87 -0.42
N ALA A 155 38.01 -5.52 0.27
CA ALA A 155 39.38 -5.66 -0.23
C ALA A 155 39.49 -6.54 -1.49
N VAL A 156 38.63 -7.55 -1.62
CA VAL A 156 38.64 -8.48 -2.77
C VAL A 156 37.86 -7.92 -3.96
N TYR A 157 36.70 -7.32 -3.71
CA TYR A 157 35.74 -6.97 -4.76
C TYR A 157 35.48 -5.47 -4.92
N GLY A 158 35.80 -4.64 -3.92
CA GLY A 158 35.55 -3.20 -3.93
C GLY A 158 36.38 -2.46 -4.99
N SER A 159 35.83 -1.35 -5.51
CA SER A 159 36.39 -0.58 -6.63
C SER A 159 36.96 0.79 -6.24
N GLY A 160 37.70 0.88 -5.14
CA GLY A 160 38.25 2.16 -4.65
C GLY A 160 37.20 3.15 -4.12
N THR A 161 35.92 2.80 -4.20
CA THR A 161 34.78 3.46 -3.55
C THR A 161 34.85 3.30 -2.04
N GLU A 162 34.45 4.33 -1.32
CA GLU A 162 34.15 4.25 0.11
C GLU A 162 32.77 3.60 0.32
N TRP A 163 32.74 2.38 0.84
CA TRP A 163 31.50 1.61 1.08
C TRP A 163 30.85 2.06 2.39
N ASP A 164 30.13 3.18 2.34
CA ASP A 164 29.57 3.90 3.49
C ASP A 164 28.07 3.60 3.77
N PHE A 165 27.47 2.65 3.04
CA PHE A 165 26.03 2.34 3.07
C PHE A 165 25.13 3.52 2.64
N SER A 166 25.67 4.50 1.89
CA SER A 166 24.85 5.54 1.26
C SER A 166 24.17 5.02 0.00
N PRO A 167 23.03 5.62 -0.42
CA PRO A 167 22.35 5.24 -1.66
C PRO A 167 23.23 5.37 -2.92
N SER A 168 24.21 6.28 -2.90
CA SER A 168 25.18 6.45 -3.99
C SER A 168 26.05 5.21 -4.23
N THR A 169 26.31 4.40 -3.21
CA THR A 169 27.12 3.17 -3.35
C THR A 169 26.38 2.02 -4.02
N LEU A 170 25.07 2.15 -4.28
CA LEU A 170 24.30 1.13 -4.98
C LEU A 170 24.71 1.00 -6.46
N ASP A 171 25.18 2.09 -7.08
CA ASP A 171 25.75 2.06 -8.44
C ASP A 171 27.03 1.18 -8.46
N ASP A 172 27.89 1.33 -7.45
CA ASP A 172 29.10 0.51 -7.31
C ASP A 172 28.77 -0.93 -6.91
N LEU A 173 27.76 -1.17 -6.07
CA LEU A 173 27.27 -2.51 -5.76
C LEU A 173 26.82 -3.25 -7.02
N ALA A 174 26.04 -2.59 -7.88
CA ALA A 174 25.69 -3.14 -9.18
C ALA A 174 26.93 -3.38 -10.05
N GLY A 175 27.88 -2.43 -10.02
CA GLY A 175 29.27 -2.58 -10.50
C GLY A 175 29.90 -3.93 -10.25
N VAL A 176 29.98 -4.26 -8.98
CA VAL A 176 30.60 -5.50 -8.54
C VAL A 176 29.74 -6.71 -8.90
N LEU A 177 28.42 -6.60 -8.72
CA LEU A 177 27.46 -7.66 -9.02
C LEU A 177 27.56 -8.14 -10.48
N PHE A 178 27.49 -7.23 -11.44
CA PHE A 178 27.58 -7.58 -12.86
C PHE A 178 28.97 -8.03 -13.30
N ARG A 179 30.02 -7.64 -12.58
CA ARG A 179 31.38 -8.09 -12.86
C ARG A 179 31.66 -9.51 -12.35
N VAL A 180 31.18 -9.84 -11.15
CA VAL A 180 31.46 -11.12 -10.48
C VAL A 180 30.42 -12.18 -10.85
N THR A 181 29.15 -11.82 -10.92
CA THR A 181 28.03 -12.72 -11.24
C THR A 181 27.13 -12.13 -12.35
N PRO A 182 27.61 -12.00 -13.60
CA PRO A 182 26.82 -11.41 -14.69
C PRO A 182 25.59 -12.20 -15.13
N THR A 183 25.44 -13.48 -14.75
CA THR A 183 24.27 -14.30 -15.13
C THR A 183 23.60 -14.96 -13.91
N PRO A 184 22.29 -15.30 -13.99
CA PRO A 184 21.59 -16.00 -12.91
C PRO A 184 22.27 -17.32 -12.51
N GLU A 185 22.85 -18.04 -13.46
CA GLU A 185 23.58 -19.28 -13.19
C GLU A 185 24.81 -19.02 -12.32
N GLN A 186 25.56 -17.96 -12.61
CA GLN A 186 26.72 -17.58 -11.82
C GLN A 186 26.32 -17.01 -10.45
N PHE A 187 25.20 -16.29 -10.36
CA PHE A 187 24.65 -15.83 -9.10
C PHE A 187 24.21 -17.00 -8.20
N GLY A 188 23.63 -18.05 -8.80
CA GLY A 188 23.23 -19.28 -8.11
C GLY A 188 24.38 -20.28 -7.88
N ASP A 189 25.57 -20.05 -8.44
CA ASP A 189 26.70 -20.96 -8.32
C ASP A 189 27.24 -20.95 -6.87
N PRO A 190 27.34 -22.11 -6.20
CA PRO A 190 27.87 -22.20 -4.83
C PRO A 190 29.28 -21.62 -4.67
N THR A 191 30.09 -21.55 -5.72
CA THR A 191 31.42 -20.93 -5.70
C THR A 191 31.39 -19.43 -5.47
N ASN A 192 30.27 -18.77 -5.82
CA ASN A 192 30.04 -17.34 -5.60
C ASN A 192 29.21 -17.04 -4.34
N ALA A 193 28.87 -18.06 -3.54
CA ALA A 193 27.98 -17.90 -2.39
C ALA A 193 28.49 -16.85 -1.39
N GLU A 194 29.79 -16.83 -1.06
CA GLU A 194 30.33 -15.83 -0.13
C GLU A 194 30.19 -14.39 -0.67
N PHE A 195 30.39 -14.20 -1.97
CA PHE A 195 30.20 -12.92 -2.62
C PHE A 195 28.74 -12.47 -2.54
N VAL A 196 27.80 -13.35 -2.94
CA VAL A 196 26.36 -13.09 -2.99
C VAL A 196 25.78 -12.83 -1.61
N GLU A 197 26.17 -13.60 -0.60
CA GLU A 197 25.68 -13.43 0.78
C GLU A 197 26.17 -12.11 1.40
N SER A 198 27.41 -11.70 1.13
CA SER A 198 27.92 -10.39 1.57
C SER A 198 27.27 -9.23 0.81
N ALA A 199 27.02 -9.36 -0.50
CA ALA A 199 26.27 -8.35 -1.26
C ALA A 199 24.82 -8.23 -0.77
N THR A 200 24.18 -9.36 -0.46
CA THR A 200 22.83 -9.44 0.14
C THR A 200 22.78 -8.68 1.46
N TRP A 201 23.76 -8.93 2.34
CA TRP A 201 23.89 -8.23 3.61
C TRP A 201 24.11 -6.73 3.42
N TYR A 202 25.00 -6.33 2.50
CA TYR A 202 25.28 -4.92 2.26
C TYR A 202 24.05 -4.15 1.76
N LEU A 203 23.30 -4.69 0.80
CA LEU A 203 22.06 -4.08 0.31
C LEU A 203 21.03 -3.94 1.44
N GLY A 204 20.82 -5.02 2.22
CA GLY A 204 19.87 -4.98 3.32
C GLY A 204 20.29 -4.03 4.45
N GLU A 205 21.58 -3.93 4.77
CA GLU A 205 22.08 -2.94 5.73
C GLU A 205 21.94 -1.51 5.22
N THR A 206 22.16 -1.28 3.92
CA THR A 206 21.92 0.03 3.29
C THR A 206 20.46 0.45 3.45
N MET A 207 19.53 -0.46 3.22
CA MET A 207 18.09 -0.24 3.41
C MET A 207 17.76 0.00 4.90
N ARG A 208 18.17 -0.92 5.79
CA ARG A 208 17.89 -0.89 7.23
C ARG A 208 18.43 0.37 7.92
N ARG A 209 19.59 0.88 7.47
CA ARG A 209 20.19 2.12 8.01
C ARG A 209 19.46 3.38 7.53
N ALA A 210 18.91 3.35 6.32
CA ALA A 210 18.18 4.48 5.77
C ALA A 210 16.76 4.60 6.34
N ASP A 211 16.09 3.48 6.61
CA ASP A 211 14.82 3.44 7.32
C ASP A 211 14.79 2.23 8.28
N PRO A 212 14.75 2.43 9.61
CA PRO A 212 14.90 1.36 10.59
C PRO A 212 13.94 0.19 10.39
N GLY A 213 14.50 -1.01 10.36
CA GLY A 213 13.77 -2.27 10.40
C GLY A 213 14.62 -3.37 11.03
N GLU A 214 14.06 -4.57 11.10
CA GLU A 214 14.72 -5.76 11.63
C GLU A 214 14.98 -6.78 10.52
N TRP A 215 16.11 -7.47 10.62
CA TRP A 215 16.34 -8.67 9.83
C TRP A 215 15.51 -9.82 10.41
N ILE A 216 14.88 -10.60 9.54
CA ILE A 216 14.16 -11.82 9.91
C ILE A 216 14.63 -13.00 9.05
N ALA A 217 14.61 -14.19 9.64
CA ALA A 217 14.89 -15.43 8.93
C ALA A 217 13.62 -15.96 8.26
N GLY A 218 13.65 -16.07 6.94
CA GLY A 218 12.67 -16.84 6.17
C GLY A 218 13.15 -18.27 5.92
N GLU A 219 12.28 -19.10 5.32
CA GLU A 219 12.59 -20.52 5.06
C GLU A 219 13.84 -20.72 4.20
N ARG A 220 14.08 -19.82 3.24
CA ARG A 220 15.19 -19.93 2.27
C ARG A 220 16.14 -18.74 2.27
N ASN A 221 15.66 -17.55 2.64
CA ASN A 221 16.41 -16.30 2.56
C ASN A 221 16.24 -15.49 3.86
N PHE A 222 17.03 -14.43 3.99
CA PHE A 222 16.86 -13.42 5.03
C PHE A 222 16.11 -12.21 4.44
N HIS A 223 15.21 -11.64 5.23
CA HIS A 223 14.32 -10.56 4.80
C HIS A 223 14.45 -9.38 5.77
N LEU A 224 13.99 -8.21 5.34
CA LEU A 224 13.79 -7.07 6.22
C LEU A 224 12.31 -6.90 6.56
N ARG A 225 12.01 -6.58 7.82
CA ARG A 225 10.67 -6.28 8.30
C ARG A 225 10.67 -4.92 9.01
N LYS A 226 9.69 -4.06 8.74
CA LYS A 226 9.55 -2.77 9.44
C LYS A 226 8.70 -2.90 10.68
N HIS A 227 7.54 -3.56 10.56
CA HIS A 227 6.59 -3.70 11.65
C HIS A 227 6.11 -5.15 11.82
N PRO A 228 5.83 -5.58 13.06
CA PRO A 228 5.17 -6.85 13.32
C PRO A 228 3.82 -6.90 12.59
N GLY A 229 3.63 -7.90 11.73
CA GLY A 229 2.40 -8.09 10.95
C GLY A 229 2.37 -7.45 9.57
N ASP A 230 3.49 -6.89 9.08
CA ASP A 230 3.60 -6.50 7.66
C ASP A 230 3.59 -7.74 6.76
N ASP A 231 2.64 -7.79 5.81
CA ASP A 231 2.53 -8.86 4.82
C ASP A 231 3.65 -8.81 3.75
N TRP A 232 4.34 -7.66 3.63
CA TRP A 232 5.42 -7.44 2.66
C TRP A 232 6.76 -7.25 3.38
N SER A 233 7.75 -8.07 3.03
CA SER A 233 9.12 -8.00 3.55
C SER A 233 10.09 -8.13 2.36
N PRO A 234 10.84 -7.08 2.00
CA PRO A 234 11.77 -7.17 0.87
C PRO A 234 12.85 -8.21 1.16
N THR A 235 13.34 -8.81 0.08
CA THR A 235 14.34 -9.87 0.13
C THR A 235 15.55 -9.42 -0.67
N PRO A 236 16.57 -8.80 -0.03
CA PRO A 236 17.70 -8.21 -0.74
C PRO A 236 18.38 -9.17 -1.73
N LYS A 237 18.40 -10.48 -1.42
CA LYS A 237 18.92 -11.51 -2.31
C LYS A 237 18.12 -11.66 -3.61
N LEU A 238 16.79 -11.62 -3.53
CA LEU A 238 15.91 -11.67 -4.72
C LEU A 238 16.02 -10.38 -5.54
N ASP A 239 16.28 -9.24 -4.90
CA ASP A 239 16.50 -7.98 -5.60
C ASP A 239 17.82 -7.99 -6.38
N LEU A 240 18.89 -8.55 -5.80
CA LEU A 240 20.17 -8.79 -6.49
C LEU A 240 20.02 -9.82 -7.62
N GLU A 241 19.38 -10.95 -7.36
CA GLU A 241 19.13 -12.00 -8.37
C GLU A 241 18.34 -11.44 -9.55
N GLY A 242 17.29 -10.66 -9.25
CA GLY A 242 16.49 -9.99 -10.25
C GLY A 242 17.27 -8.95 -11.05
N ALA A 243 18.20 -8.22 -10.42
CA ALA A 243 19.04 -7.25 -11.13
C ALA A 243 19.95 -7.95 -12.14
N VAL A 244 20.53 -9.09 -11.77
CA VAL A 244 21.34 -9.94 -12.67
C VAL A 244 20.49 -10.54 -13.78
N ARG A 245 19.32 -11.08 -13.43
CA ARG A 245 18.41 -11.73 -14.37
C ARG A 245 17.86 -10.77 -15.41
N ASP A 246 17.55 -9.53 -15.02
CA ASP A 246 16.97 -8.54 -15.93
C ASP A 246 18.08 -7.65 -16.55
N GLY A 247 19.34 -7.82 -16.13
CA GLY A 247 20.45 -6.95 -16.55
C GLY A 247 20.24 -5.48 -16.17
N ASN A 248 19.39 -5.20 -15.17
CA ASN A 248 18.90 -3.87 -14.82
C ASN A 248 19.45 -3.42 -13.46
N PRO A 249 20.47 -2.53 -13.43
CA PRO A 249 21.03 -2.04 -12.18
C PRO A 249 20.05 -1.14 -11.39
N LEU A 250 19.06 -0.53 -12.04
CA LEU A 250 18.07 0.33 -11.37
C LEU A 250 17.21 -0.44 -10.36
N ARG A 251 17.18 -1.78 -10.46
CA ARG A 251 16.41 -2.62 -9.54
C ARG A 251 16.88 -2.46 -8.09
N LEU A 252 18.17 -2.23 -7.85
CA LEU A 252 18.70 -2.03 -6.49
C LEU A 252 18.22 -0.70 -5.90
N HIS A 253 18.17 0.35 -6.72
CA HIS A 253 17.62 1.62 -6.28
C HIS A 253 16.10 1.58 -6.12
N ASN A 254 15.38 0.82 -6.94
CA ASN A 254 13.95 0.58 -6.75
C ASN A 254 13.68 -0.15 -5.44
N ALA A 255 14.41 -1.23 -5.14
CA ALA A 255 14.31 -1.92 -3.86
C ALA A 255 14.59 -0.97 -2.68
N PHE A 256 15.66 -0.18 -2.78
CA PHE A 256 15.98 0.84 -1.78
C PHE A 256 14.86 1.86 -1.60
N ARG A 257 14.33 2.44 -2.70
CA ARG A 257 13.23 3.41 -2.62
C ARG A 257 11.94 2.80 -2.11
N GLU A 258 11.58 1.59 -2.54
CA GLU A 258 10.41 0.88 -2.04
C GLU A 258 10.47 0.68 -0.53
N TRP A 259 11.68 0.44 -0.01
CA TRP A 259 11.92 0.39 1.42
C TRP A 259 11.88 1.78 2.07
N THR A 260 12.64 2.77 1.63
CA THR A 260 12.74 4.05 2.37
C THR A 260 11.56 4.99 2.17
N THR A 261 10.76 4.77 1.14
CA THR A 261 9.63 5.64 0.86
C THR A 261 8.48 5.28 1.81
N PRO A 262 7.94 6.25 2.59
CA PRO A 262 6.79 6.01 3.44
C PRO A 262 5.66 5.35 2.65
N CYS A 263 4.90 4.47 3.31
CA CYS A 263 3.79 3.77 2.64
C CYS A 263 2.75 4.74 2.04
N ASP A 264 2.76 5.95 2.56
CA ASP A 264 1.94 7.14 2.41
C ASP A 264 2.46 8.15 1.37
N ALA A 265 3.59 7.89 0.69
CA ALA A 265 4.09 8.74 -0.41
C ALA A 265 3.30 8.61 -1.73
N THR A 266 1.99 8.41 -1.64
CA THR A 266 1.06 8.38 -2.78
C THR A 266 0.76 9.77 -3.33
N ASP A 267 1.19 10.84 -2.66
CA ASP A 267 1.01 12.25 -3.07
C ASP A 267 1.85 12.68 -4.28
N ARG A 268 2.24 11.74 -5.14
CA ARG A 268 2.80 12.11 -6.43
C ARG A 268 1.65 12.42 -7.40
N PRO A 269 1.73 13.53 -8.17
CA PRO A 269 0.69 13.90 -9.09
C PRO A 269 0.43 12.74 -10.05
N GLU A 270 -0.84 12.41 -10.26
CA GLU A 270 -1.25 11.51 -11.34
C GLU A 270 -0.63 12.00 -12.66
N PRO A 271 -0.29 11.09 -13.58
CA PRO A 271 0.19 11.48 -14.90
C PRO A 271 -0.76 12.51 -15.51
N GLU A 272 -0.22 13.55 -16.15
CA GLU A 272 -1.05 14.55 -16.80
C GLU A 272 -1.68 13.94 -18.06
N TYR A 273 -2.94 13.50 -17.93
CA TYR A 273 -3.72 13.00 -19.05
C TYR A 273 -4.43 14.16 -19.75
N ARG A 274 -4.24 14.28 -21.06
CA ARG A 274 -4.89 15.31 -21.88
C ARG A 274 -5.83 14.70 -22.90
N TRP A 275 -7.10 15.12 -22.88
CA TRP A 275 -8.06 14.77 -23.92
C TRP A 275 -7.84 15.61 -25.18
N THR A 276 -7.65 14.96 -26.34
CA THR A 276 -7.42 15.62 -27.63
C THR A 276 -8.69 15.94 -28.41
N GLY A 277 -9.84 15.48 -27.93
CA GLY A 277 -11.08 15.42 -28.70
C GLY A 277 -11.39 14.01 -29.21
N THR A 278 -10.37 13.21 -29.48
CA THR A 278 -10.51 11.85 -30.03
C THR A 278 -9.91 10.77 -29.15
N ALA A 279 -8.89 11.07 -28.33
CA ALA A 279 -8.25 10.12 -27.43
C ALA A 279 -7.62 10.83 -26.22
N TRP A 280 -7.28 10.05 -25.18
CA TRP A 280 -6.41 10.52 -24.11
C TRP A 280 -4.96 10.37 -24.52
N GLN A 281 -4.20 11.45 -24.41
CA GLN A 281 -2.76 11.45 -24.55
C GLN A 281 -2.11 11.52 -23.17
N THR A 282 -0.97 10.85 -23.07
CA THR A 282 -0.07 10.90 -21.92
C THR A 282 1.29 11.42 -22.37
N PRO A 283 2.16 11.85 -21.44
CA PRO A 283 3.54 12.17 -21.77
C PRO A 283 4.28 11.04 -22.50
N VAL A 284 3.91 9.77 -22.27
CA VAL A 284 4.51 8.65 -23.03
C VAL A 284 4.03 8.59 -24.48
N HIS A 285 2.81 9.02 -24.81
CA HIS A 285 2.40 9.10 -26.22
C HIS A 285 3.21 10.18 -26.97
N ASP A 286 3.35 11.37 -26.38
CA ASP A 286 4.18 12.44 -26.95
C ASP A 286 5.65 12.00 -27.07
N TRP A 287 6.14 11.24 -26.09
CA TRP A 287 7.44 10.61 -26.15
C TRP A 287 7.56 9.67 -27.36
N VAL A 288 6.67 8.69 -27.50
CA VAL A 288 6.68 7.69 -28.57
C VAL A 288 6.62 8.33 -29.95
N GLU A 289 5.76 9.33 -30.15
CA GLU A 289 5.67 10.10 -31.40
C GLU A 289 6.97 10.86 -31.73
N SER A 290 7.76 11.22 -30.72
CA SER A 290 9.02 11.95 -30.88
C SER A 290 10.25 11.06 -31.12
N ILE A 291 10.16 9.74 -30.89
CA ILE A 291 11.33 8.83 -30.89
C ILE A 291 12.11 8.89 -32.21
N ALA A 292 11.44 8.83 -33.37
CA ALA A 292 12.12 8.85 -34.66
C ALA A 292 12.97 10.11 -34.84
N ALA A 293 12.41 11.28 -34.54
CA ALA A 293 13.13 12.56 -34.62
C ALA A 293 14.29 12.67 -33.61
N ARG A 294 14.15 12.06 -32.43
CA ARG A 294 15.20 12.00 -31.42
C ARG A 294 16.37 11.13 -31.86
N ILE A 295 16.10 9.97 -32.47
CA ILE A 295 17.13 9.09 -33.02
C ILE A 295 17.85 9.75 -34.21
N ASP A 296 17.12 10.45 -35.08
CA ASP A 296 17.73 11.24 -36.17
C ASP A 296 18.65 12.34 -35.62
N THR A 297 18.21 13.04 -34.57
CA THR A 297 19.02 14.05 -33.89
C THR A 297 20.27 13.42 -33.27
N LEU A 298 20.14 12.27 -32.61
CA LEU A 298 21.26 11.52 -32.05
C LEU A 298 22.29 11.17 -33.14
N ALA A 299 21.84 10.62 -34.27
CA ALA A 299 22.71 10.28 -35.40
C ALA A 299 23.51 11.48 -35.92
N GLY A 300 22.91 12.68 -35.89
CA GLY A 300 23.59 13.94 -36.24
C GLY A 300 24.64 14.38 -35.22
N VAL A 301 24.43 14.11 -33.92
CA VAL A 301 25.35 14.50 -32.83
C VAL A 301 26.54 13.55 -32.72
N ILE A 302 26.34 12.26 -32.97
CA ILE A 302 27.39 11.21 -32.86
C ILE A 302 27.61 10.45 -34.18
N PRO A 303 28.02 11.15 -35.27
CA PRO A 303 28.10 10.56 -36.60
C PRO A 303 29.17 9.45 -36.73
N SER A 304 30.08 9.32 -35.74
CA SER A 304 31.11 8.28 -35.70
C SER A 304 30.59 6.91 -35.24
N ILE A 305 29.37 6.85 -34.70
CA ILE A 305 28.75 5.62 -34.20
C ILE A 305 27.62 5.23 -35.15
N VAL A 306 27.67 4.01 -35.68
CA VAL A 306 26.59 3.46 -36.50
C VAL A 306 25.48 2.99 -35.55
N LEU A 307 24.29 3.56 -35.71
CA LEU A 307 23.11 3.27 -34.91
C LEU A 307 22.28 2.16 -35.59
N ASP A 308 22.61 0.90 -35.31
CA ASP A 308 21.99 -0.30 -35.92
C ASP A 308 21.24 -1.20 -34.92
N TYR A 309 21.03 -0.72 -33.71
CA TYR A 309 20.39 -1.40 -32.58
C TYR A 309 21.11 -2.68 -32.11
N SER A 310 22.39 -2.87 -32.48
CA SER A 310 23.20 -4.02 -32.04
C SER A 310 23.85 -3.80 -30.67
N ALA A 311 24.27 -4.88 -30.02
CA ALA A 311 25.11 -4.83 -28.82
C ALA A 311 26.38 -3.97 -29.02
N GLU A 312 26.98 -4.02 -30.21
CA GLU A 312 28.18 -3.25 -30.55
C GLU A 312 27.89 -1.74 -30.60
N SER A 313 26.74 -1.34 -31.17
CA SER A 313 26.33 0.07 -31.16
C SER A 313 26.12 0.59 -29.73
N LEU A 314 25.48 -0.20 -28.86
CA LEU A 314 25.27 0.14 -27.45
C LEU A 314 26.59 0.23 -26.68
N HIS A 315 27.53 -0.69 -26.94
CA HIS A 315 28.86 -0.64 -26.34
C HIS A 315 29.61 0.64 -26.71
N ARG A 316 29.51 1.09 -27.97
CA ARG A 316 30.10 2.37 -28.41
C ARG A 316 29.42 3.59 -27.81
N LEU A 317 28.09 3.55 -27.69
CA LEU A 317 27.33 4.61 -27.01
C LEU A 317 27.71 4.72 -25.54
N GLU A 318 27.90 3.58 -24.89
CA GLU A 318 28.32 3.53 -23.50
C GLU A 318 29.72 4.12 -23.30
N ALA A 319 30.68 3.82 -24.18
CA ALA A 319 31.99 4.47 -24.18
C ALA A 319 31.90 6.00 -24.38
N TYR A 320 30.96 6.45 -25.21
CA TYR A 320 30.66 7.87 -25.39
C TYR A 320 30.07 8.49 -24.11
N CYS A 321 29.09 7.85 -23.48
CA CYS A 321 28.51 8.25 -22.20
C CYS A 321 29.57 8.40 -21.10
N HIS A 322 30.49 7.44 -21.01
CA HIS A 322 31.58 7.49 -20.03
C HIS A 322 32.54 8.66 -20.29
N THR A 323 32.77 9.01 -21.55
CA THR A 323 33.58 10.20 -21.92
C THR A 323 32.84 11.50 -21.59
N ALA A 324 31.52 11.53 -21.73
CA ALA A 324 30.69 12.70 -21.41
C ALA A 324 30.53 12.92 -19.89
N GLY A 325 30.55 11.84 -19.09
CA GLY A 325 30.41 11.91 -17.64
C GLY A 325 29.06 12.50 -17.19
N THR A 326 29.05 13.20 -16.06
CA THR A 326 27.82 13.77 -15.47
C THR A 326 27.25 14.97 -16.23
N ASP A 327 27.98 15.51 -17.21
CA ASP A 327 27.58 16.71 -17.97
C ASP A 327 26.68 16.38 -19.18
N LEU A 328 26.12 15.16 -19.22
CA LEU A 328 25.17 14.76 -20.25
C LEU A 328 23.89 15.60 -20.13
N GLY A 329 23.75 16.59 -21.03
CA GLY A 329 22.56 17.44 -21.10
C GLY A 329 21.28 16.61 -21.26
N ARG A 330 20.17 17.09 -20.68
CA ARG A 330 18.87 16.39 -20.67
C ARG A 330 18.46 15.89 -22.06
N ASP A 331 18.52 16.75 -23.07
CA ASP A 331 18.09 16.42 -24.43
C ASP A 331 18.89 15.25 -25.02
N LEU A 332 20.20 15.19 -24.73
CA LEU A 332 21.06 14.10 -25.20
C LEU A 332 20.78 12.79 -24.45
N ALA A 333 20.53 12.86 -23.13
CA ALA A 333 20.12 11.69 -22.34
C ALA A 333 18.78 11.12 -22.82
N GLU A 334 17.82 11.99 -23.17
CA GLU A 334 16.56 11.58 -23.77
C GLU A 334 16.77 10.95 -25.16
N ASN A 335 17.60 11.56 -26.02
CA ASN A 335 17.85 11.00 -27.36
C ASN A 335 18.54 9.64 -27.29
N LEU A 336 19.51 9.47 -26.38
CA LEU A 336 20.14 8.19 -26.09
C LEU A 336 19.12 7.20 -25.52
N GLY A 337 18.27 7.62 -24.58
CA GLY A 337 17.22 6.80 -23.99
C GLY A 337 16.22 6.29 -25.04
N ALA A 338 15.83 7.13 -26.00
CA ALA A 338 14.97 6.73 -27.12
C ALA A 338 15.62 5.59 -27.94
N TYR A 339 16.90 5.74 -28.31
CA TYR A 339 17.63 4.70 -29.04
C TYR A 339 17.81 3.40 -28.23
N VAL A 340 18.19 3.52 -26.95
CA VAL A 340 18.38 2.36 -26.06
C VAL A 340 17.08 1.60 -25.88
N GLY A 341 15.96 2.28 -25.60
CA GLY A 341 14.67 1.62 -25.46
C GLY A 341 14.21 0.92 -26.73
N GLU A 342 14.41 1.56 -27.89
CA GLU A 342 14.15 0.95 -29.19
C GLU A 342 15.04 -0.28 -29.47
N ALA A 343 16.29 -0.29 -29.01
CA ALA A 343 17.15 -1.46 -29.11
C ALA A 343 16.65 -2.63 -28.25
N LEU A 344 16.18 -2.36 -27.03
CA LEU A 344 15.62 -3.38 -26.13
C LEU A 344 14.30 -3.95 -26.67
N LEU A 345 13.38 -3.11 -27.13
CA LEU A 345 12.08 -3.54 -27.70
C LEU A 345 12.24 -4.43 -28.95
N ARG A 346 13.31 -4.24 -29.73
CA ARG A 346 13.62 -5.10 -30.90
C ARG A 346 13.99 -6.53 -30.50
N ILE A 347 14.46 -6.74 -29.28
CA ILE A 347 14.82 -8.07 -28.77
C ILE A 347 13.64 -8.71 -28.06
N GLU A 348 13.02 -7.98 -27.12
CA GLU A 348 12.03 -8.54 -26.20
C GLU A 348 10.59 -8.42 -26.68
N GLY A 349 10.32 -7.58 -27.68
CA GLY A 349 8.96 -7.16 -27.98
C GLY A 349 8.48 -6.11 -26.96
N GLY A 350 7.17 -6.00 -26.78
CA GLY A 350 6.56 -5.16 -25.75
C GLY A 350 6.22 -3.74 -26.20
N CYS A 351 6.18 -2.79 -25.27
CA CYS A 351 5.76 -1.42 -25.55
C CYS A 351 6.42 -0.38 -24.65
N TRP A 352 6.23 0.89 -25.01
CA TRP A 352 6.57 2.02 -24.16
C TRP A 352 5.41 2.32 -23.21
N THR A 353 5.69 2.43 -21.92
CA THR A 353 4.74 2.86 -20.91
C THR A 353 5.31 4.02 -20.10
N LEU A 354 4.47 4.65 -19.28
CA LEU A 354 4.94 5.59 -18.27
C LEU A 354 5.14 4.82 -16.97
N ASP A 355 6.23 5.10 -16.25
CA ASP A 355 6.40 4.52 -14.93
C ASP A 355 5.46 5.21 -13.94
N GLU A 356 4.37 4.54 -13.60
CA GLU A 356 3.37 5.04 -12.68
C GLU A 356 3.59 4.56 -11.24
N ALA A 357 4.63 3.75 -10.98
CA ALA A 357 4.91 3.23 -9.65
C ALA A 357 5.46 4.36 -8.75
N PRO A 358 4.70 4.85 -7.74
CA PRO A 358 5.08 6.05 -6.98
C PRO A 358 6.42 5.93 -6.24
N ARG A 359 6.82 4.68 -5.93
CA ARG A 359 8.07 4.36 -5.24
C ARG A 359 9.24 4.08 -6.17
N SER A 360 9.02 3.99 -7.48
CA SER A 360 10.10 3.77 -8.44
C SER A 360 11.01 4.99 -8.55
N VAL A 361 12.31 4.74 -8.83
CA VAL A 361 13.26 5.79 -9.22
C VAL A 361 12.88 6.46 -10.53
N SER A 362 12.19 5.73 -11.40
CA SER A 362 11.86 6.18 -12.76
C SER A 362 10.46 6.76 -12.87
N PHE A 363 9.76 6.95 -11.74
CA PHE A 363 8.39 7.46 -11.72
C PHE A 363 8.21 8.71 -12.61
N GLY A 364 7.18 8.68 -13.45
CA GLY A 364 6.85 9.72 -14.41
C GLY A 364 7.77 9.76 -15.64
N ARG A 365 8.62 8.75 -15.85
CA ARG A 365 9.49 8.65 -17.03
C ARG A 365 9.03 7.56 -17.99
N PRO A 366 9.31 7.71 -19.30
CA PRO A 366 9.12 6.64 -20.26
C PRO A 366 9.96 5.41 -19.91
N VAL A 367 9.32 4.27 -19.91
CA VAL A 367 9.93 2.96 -19.66
C VAL A 367 9.57 1.99 -20.77
N VAL A 368 10.43 1.01 -21.00
CA VAL A 368 10.13 -0.13 -21.85
C VAL A 368 9.62 -1.27 -20.97
N HIS A 369 8.51 -1.87 -21.39
CA HIS A 369 7.93 -3.06 -20.79
C HIS A 369 7.99 -4.17 -21.84
N GLY A 370 8.67 -5.28 -21.53
CA GLY A 370 8.80 -6.40 -22.46
C GLY A 370 7.46 -7.09 -22.77
N ASP A 371 7.45 -7.97 -23.78
CA ASP A 371 6.27 -8.79 -24.12
C ASP A 371 5.82 -9.63 -22.89
N ARG A 372 4.58 -10.13 -22.87
CA ARG A 372 3.90 -10.80 -21.74
C ARG A 372 4.68 -11.96 -21.08
N TYR A 373 5.72 -12.46 -21.72
CA TYR A 373 6.59 -13.53 -21.24
C TYR A 373 7.91 -13.04 -20.62
N MET A 374 8.23 -11.76 -20.80
CA MET A 374 9.43 -11.12 -20.30
C MET A 374 9.13 -10.45 -18.95
N SER A 375 10.08 -10.53 -18.02
CA SER A 375 9.96 -9.89 -16.72
C SER A 375 10.87 -8.67 -16.66
N GLY A 376 10.30 -7.49 -16.49
CA GLY A 376 11.08 -6.29 -16.16
C GLY A 376 10.57 -5.03 -16.84
N GLN A 377 10.59 -3.94 -16.09
CA GLN A 377 10.42 -2.59 -16.60
C GLN A 377 11.76 -1.88 -16.50
N VAL A 378 12.20 -1.25 -17.59
CA VAL A 378 13.48 -0.53 -17.63
C VAL A 378 13.22 0.90 -18.08
N SER A 379 13.77 1.89 -17.37
CA SER A 379 13.85 3.28 -17.86
C SER A 379 15.13 3.43 -18.66
N PRO A 380 15.07 3.53 -20.00
CA PRO A 380 16.27 3.67 -20.81
C PRO A 380 17.02 4.97 -20.50
N ILE A 381 16.30 6.04 -20.13
CA ILE A 381 16.89 7.32 -19.75
C ILE A 381 17.69 7.17 -18.45
N ASP A 382 17.11 6.56 -17.41
CA ASP A 382 17.84 6.36 -16.15
C ASP A 382 18.98 5.36 -16.29
N LEU A 383 18.84 4.37 -17.16
CA LEU A 383 19.92 3.45 -17.51
C LEU A 383 21.08 4.19 -18.19
N VAL A 384 20.82 5.12 -19.11
CA VAL A 384 21.84 5.98 -19.73
C VAL A 384 22.49 6.90 -18.71
N LEU A 385 21.70 7.58 -17.87
CA LEU A 385 22.23 8.47 -16.83
C LEU A 385 23.09 7.71 -15.83
N MET A 386 22.72 6.47 -15.51
CA MET A 386 23.52 5.60 -14.67
C MET A 386 24.80 5.15 -15.39
N ALA A 387 24.74 4.76 -16.67
CA ALA A 387 25.93 4.43 -17.46
C ALA A 387 26.96 5.58 -17.52
N CYS A 388 26.50 6.84 -17.45
CA CYS A 388 27.37 8.03 -17.38
C CYS A 388 28.05 8.20 -16.01
N ARG A 389 27.38 7.82 -14.92
CA ARG A 389 27.91 7.91 -13.55
C ARG A 389 28.76 6.71 -13.15
N TRP A 390 28.44 5.57 -13.73
CA TRP A 390 28.97 4.28 -13.31
C TRP A 390 30.42 4.12 -13.75
N SER A 391 31.28 3.84 -12.77
CA SER A 391 32.72 3.63 -12.95
C SER A 391 33.05 2.33 -13.69
N ALA A 392 32.14 1.34 -13.66
CA ALA A 392 32.30 0.07 -14.36
C ALA A 392 31.56 0.13 -15.73
N PRO A 393 32.26 -0.11 -16.85
CA PRO A 393 31.63 -0.12 -18.16
C PRO A 393 30.71 -1.34 -18.31
N GLY A 394 29.54 -1.18 -18.93
CA GLY A 394 28.75 -2.31 -19.41
C GLY A 394 27.25 -2.25 -19.13
N ALA A 395 26.71 -1.27 -18.41
CA ALA A 395 25.29 -1.10 -18.11
C ALA A 395 24.36 -1.36 -19.30
N LEU A 396 24.59 -0.66 -20.41
CA LEU A 396 23.73 -0.77 -21.60
C LEU A 396 23.89 -2.17 -22.21
N THR A 397 25.12 -2.65 -22.24
CA THR A 397 25.47 -3.97 -22.79
C THR A 397 24.91 -5.12 -21.95
N HIS A 398 24.86 -4.98 -20.62
CA HIS A 398 24.33 -5.96 -19.69
C HIS A 398 22.82 -6.07 -19.81
N ALA A 399 22.11 -4.94 -19.86
CA ALA A 399 20.68 -4.92 -20.11
C ALA A 399 20.36 -5.61 -21.46
N TYR A 400 21.05 -5.23 -22.53
CA TYR A 400 20.86 -5.84 -23.86
C TYR A 400 21.10 -7.35 -23.86
N LYS A 401 22.20 -7.82 -23.26
CA LYS A 401 22.52 -9.25 -23.20
C LYS A 401 21.54 -10.04 -22.33
N ALA A 402 21.03 -9.44 -21.26
CA ALA A 402 19.98 -10.05 -20.46
C ALA A 402 18.71 -10.24 -21.29
N CYS A 403 18.31 -9.22 -22.07
CA CYS A 403 17.21 -9.30 -23.02
C CYS A 403 17.42 -10.40 -24.06
N GLU A 404 18.60 -10.48 -24.68
CA GLU A 404 18.93 -11.55 -25.65
C GLU A 404 18.81 -12.94 -25.03
N ARG A 405 19.31 -13.10 -23.80
CA ARG A 405 19.22 -14.37 -23.07
C ARG A 405 17.76 -14.72 -22.77
N LEU A 406 16.97 -13.79 -22.23
CA LEU A 406 15.56 -14.04 -21.91
C LEU A 406 14.75 -14.38 -23.17
N ALA A 407 14.99 -13.68 -24.28
CA ALA A 407 14.43 -14.00 -25.58
C ALA A 407 14.83 -15.41 -26.05
N ALA A 408 16.12 -15.78 -25.95
CA ALA A 408 16.59 -17.12 -26.31
C ALA A 408 16.00 -18.23 -25.44
N GLU A 409 15.86 -18.00 -24.12
CA GLU A 409 15.18 -18.90 -23.19
C GLU A 409 13.71 -19.08 -23.56
N GLN A 410 13.04 -18.01 -23.98
CA GLN A 410 11.64 -18.07 -24.40
C GLN A 410 11.48 -18.82 -25.72
N VAL A 411 12.34 -18.59 -26.72
CA VAL A 411 12.38 -19.37 -27.96
C VAL A 411 12.67 -20.85 -27.68
N ALA A 412 13.53 -21.15 -26.72
CA ALA A 412 13.82 -22.54 -26.33
C ALA A 412 12.61 -23.23 -25.67
N LYS A 413 11.78 -22.48 -24.94
CA LYS A 413 10.53 -22.97 -24.34
C LYS A 413 9.40 -23.10 -25.37
N ASP A 414 9.29 -22.14 -26.27
CA ASP A 414 8.30 -22.07 -27.34
C ASP A 414 8.95 -21.60 -28.66
N PRO A 415 9.32 -22.54 -29.56
CA PRO A 415 9.94 -22.20 -30.84
C PRO A 415 9.05 -21.41 -31.80
N SER A 416 7.74 -21.31 -31.52
CA SER A 416 6.80 -20.51 -32.31
C SER A 416 6.70 -19.05 -31.82
N TRP A 417 7.23 -18.76 -30.64
CA TRP A 417 7.27 -17.42 -30.09
C TRP A 417 8.20 -16.53 -30.93
N HIS A 418 7.75 -15.31 -31.14
CA HIS A 418 8.52 -14.22 -31.73
C HIS A 418 8.16 -12.93 -30.98
N PRO A 419 9.13 -12.02 -30.79
CA PRO A 419 8.89 -10.78 -30.08
C PRO A 419 7.85 -9.95 -30.84
N THR A 420 6.74 -9.64 -30.16
CA THR A 420 5.70 -8.76 -30.68
C THR A 420 5.84 -7.42 -29.96
N ARG A 421 6.05 -6.33 -30.70
CA ARG A 421 6.10 -4.98 -30.13
C ARG A 421 5.06 -4.05 -30.71
N GLU A 422 4.62 -3.10 -29.90
CA GLU A 422 3.87 -1.95 -30.40
C GLU A 422 4.75 -1.15 -31.38
N PRO A 423 4.19 -0.74 -32.54
CA PRO A 423 4.95 -0.02 -33.55
C PRO A 423 5.29 1.39 -33.10
N THR A 424 6.52 1.81 -33.34
CA THR A 424 6.99 3.17 -33.04
C THR A 424 6.76 4.07 -34.27
N PRO A 425 5.92 5.12 -34.17
CA PRO A 425 5.65 6.03 -35.29
C PRO A 425 6.93 6.60 -35.92
N GLY A 426 6.98 6.62 -37.25
CA GLY A 426 8.13 7.11 -38.02
C GLY A 426 9.30 6.11 -38.15
N LEU A 427 9.39 5.10 -37.28
CA LEU A 427 10.34 3.98 -37.43
C LEU A 427 9.70 2.75 -38.05
N ASP A 428 8.44 2.48 -37.69
CA ASP A 428 7.68 1.30 -38.10
C ASP A 428 6.52 1.67 -39.02
N PRO A 429 6.08 0.74 -39.89
CA PRO A 429 4.86 0.94 -40.66
C PRO A 429 3.66 1.06 -39.74
N ALA A 430 2.72 1.96 -40.07
CA ALA A 430 1.49 2.11 -39.33
C ALA A 430 0.72 0.78 -39.28
N PRO A 431 0.28 0.31 -38.10
CA PRO A 431 -0.46 -0.93 -37.98
C PRO A 431 -1.82 -0.81 -38.68
N ALA A 432 -2.37 -1.95 -39.11
CA ALA A 432 -3.76 -1.99 -39.54
C ALA A 432 -4.67 -1.68 -38.35
N PRO A 433 -5.82 -0.98 -38.55
CA PRO A 433 -6.76 -0.73 -37.47
C PRO A 433 -7.23 -2.05 -36.86
N THR A 434 -7.27 -2.10 -35.54
CA THR A 434 -7.83 -3.22 -34.78
C THR A 434 -9.32 -3.38 -35.08
N LEU A 435 -9.89 -4.53 -34.72
CA LEU A 435 -11.33 -4.80 -34.86
C LEU A 435 -12.16 -3.79 -34.06
N VAL A 436 -11.70 -3.44 -32.84
CA VAL A 436 -12.41 -2.49 -31.98
C VAL A 436 -12.33 -1.07 -32.55
N GLU A 437 -11.18 -0.64 -33.09
CA GLU A 437 -11.05 0.67 -33.76
C GLU A 437 -11.96 0.76 -34.99
N SER A 438 -11.93 -0.28 -35.83
CA SER A 438 -12.80 -0.36 -37.01
C SER A 438 -14.29 -0.32 -36.63
N TRP A 439 -14.67 -1.03 -35.56
CA TRP A 439 -16.04 -1.00 -35.04
C TRP A 439 -16.40 0.38 -34.49
N CYS A 440 -15.54 1.01 -33.70
CA CYS A 440 -15.76 2.36 -33.17
C CYS A 440 -15.94 3.39 -34.29
N THR A 441 -15.10 3.36 -35.33
CA THR A 441 -15.22 4.24 -36.50
C THR A 441 -16.55 4.03 -37.23
N ALA A 442 -16.98 2.78 -37.41
CA ALA A 442 -18.26 2.48 -38.04
C ALA A 442 -19.44 3.02 -37.20
N ARG A 443 -19.40 2.83 -35.87
CA ARG A 443 -20.47 3.32 -34.97
C ARG A 443 -20.51 4.84 -34.88
N GLU A 444 -19.36 5.51 -34.86
CA GLU A 444 -19.30 6.97 -34.94
C GLU A 444 -19.98 7.51 -36.20
N HIS A 445 -19.75 6.84 -37.34
CA HIS A 445 -20.40 7.18 -38.61
C HIS A 445 -21.92 6.96 -38.57
N ASP A 446 -22.38 5.86 -37.96
CA ASP A 446 -23.79 5.46 -37.93
C ASP A 446 -24.63 6.23 -36.88
N PHE A 447 -23.99 6.75 -35.83
CA PHE A 447 -24.67 7.33 -34.67
C PHE A 447 -25.62 8.50 -34.98
N PRO A 448 -25.34 9.43 -35.91
CA PRO A 448 -26.29 10.47 -36.31
C PRO A 448 -27.62 9.90 -36.83
N ALA A 449 -27.60 8.78 -37.56
CA ALA A 449 -28.82 8.12 -38.03
C ALA A 449 -29.58 7.44 -36.88
N TRP A 450 -28.84 6.85 -35.93
CA TRP A 450 -29.42 6.26 -34.72
C TRP A 450 -30.16 7.31 -33.86
N THR A 451 -29.52 8.46 -33.60
CA THR A 451 -30.12 9.54 -32.81
C THR A 451 -31.36 10.14 -33.49
N ALA A 452 -31.34 10.31 -34.82
CA ALA A 452 -32.50 10.75 -35.58
C ALA A 452 -33.70 9.79 -35.45
N ARG A 453 -33.44 8.49 -35.33
CA ARG A 453 -34.47 7.44 -35.27
C ARG A 453 -35.02 7.20 -33.86
N TYR A 454 -34.14 7.14 -32.85
CA TYR A 454 -34.50 6.69 -31.50
C TYR A 454 -34.38 7.78 -30.42
N GLY A 455 -33.58 8.82 -30.69
CA GLY A 455 -33.19 9.83 -29.72
C GLY A 455 -33.66 11.24 -30.03
N ALA A 456 -34.63 11.42 -30.93
CA ALA A 456 -35.13 12.73 -31.32
C ALA A 456 -35.66 13.52 -30.11
N GLY A 457 -35.20 14.76 -29.96
CA GLY A 457 -35.59 15.65 -28.85
C GLY A 457 -34.82 15.44 -27.55
N ARG A 458 -33.81 14.55 -27.53
CA ARG A 458 -32.89 14.37 -26.40
C ARG A 458 -31.52 15.00 -26.69
N THR A 459 -30.71 15.19 -25.66
CA THR A 459 -29.38 15.79 -25.77
C THR A 459 -28.33 14.68 -25.76
N TRP A 460 -27.59 14.53 -26.86
CA TRP A 460 -26.53 13.54 -27.03
C TRP A 460 -25.16 14.23 -27.07
N ASP A 461 -24.72 14.72 -25.91
CA ASP A 461 -23.51 15.55 -25.74
C ASP A 461 -22.35 14.78 -25.09
N PHE A 462 -22.49 13.46 -24.95
CA PHE A 462 -21.59 12.60 -24.19
C PHE A 462 -21.42 13.00 -22.71
N SER A 463 -22.35 13.79 -22.16
CA SER A 463 -22.34 14.11 -20.75
C SER A 463 -22.87 12.95 -19.91
N ARG A 464 -22.48 12.94 -18.64
CA ARG A 464 -23.05 12.08 -17.61
C ARG A 464 -24.60 12.10 -17.58
N ASN A 465 -25.22 13.26 -17.80
CA ASN A 465 -26.68 13.38 -17.74
C ASN A 465 -27.37 12.71 -18.94
N SER A 466 -26.71 12.66 -20.10
CA SER A 466 -27.22 11.96 -21.28
C SER A 466 -27.35 10.44 -21.10
N LEU A 467 -26.74 9.86 -20.06
CA LEU A 467 -26.90 8.44 -19.72
C LEU A 467 -28.31 8.10 -19.20
N VAL A 468 -29.01 9.08 -18.61
CA VAL A 468 -30.40 8.92 -18.21
C VAL A 468 -31.28 8.80 -19.45
N ASP A 469 -31.03 9.68 -20.43
CA ASP A 469 -31.68 9.63 -21.73
C ASP A 469 -31.35 8.33 -22.47
N LEU A 470 -30.10 7.86 -22.45
CA LEU A 470 -29.75 6.56 -23.05
C LEU A 470 -30.53 5.41 -22.41
N ALA A 471 -30.53 5.33 -21.08
CA ALA A 471 -31.23 4.29 -20.33
C ALA A 471 -32.74 4.28 -20.66
N ASP A 472 -33.36 5.46 -20.72
CA ASP A 472 -34.76 5.61 -21.10
C ASP A 472 -35.05 5.15 -22.53
N VAL A 473 -34.17 5.45 -23.50
CA VAL A 473 -34.33 4.96 -24.89
C VAL A 473 -34.28 3.44 -24.91
N VAL A 474 -33.26 2.85 -24.28
CA VAL A 474 -33.05 1.40 -24.25
C VAL A 474 -34.21 0.69 -23.59
N LEU A 475 -34.67 1.14 -22.42
CA LEU A 475 -35.80 0.54 -21.71
C LEU A 475 -37.14 0.70 -22.45
N THR A 476 -37.29 1.73 -23.27
CA THR A 476 -38.48 1.95 -24.10
C THR A 476 -38.52 1.00 -25.29
N ILE A 477 -37.39 0.81 -25.97
CA ILE A 477 -37.29 -0.01 -27.19
C ILE A 477 -37.15 -1.50 -26.84
N LEU A 478 -36.37 -1.82 -25.80
CA LEU A 478 -36.02 -3.17 -25.38
C LEU A 478 -36.38 -3.40 -23.90
N PRO A 479 -37.67 -3.46 -23.55
CA PRO A 479 -38.12 -3.58 -22.16
C PRO A 479 -37.82 -4.93 -21.51
N THR A 480 -37.37 -5.94 -22.27
CA THR A 480 -37.11 -7.29 -21.77
C THR A 480 -35.75 -7.84 -22.20
N VAL A 481 -35.19 -8.73 -21.39
CA VAL A 481 -33.91 -9.42 -21.68
C VAL A 481 -33.97 -10.17 -23.01
N THR A 482 -35.09 -10.84 -23.29
CA THR A 482 -35.29 -11.57 -24.55
C THR A 482 -35.18 -10.66 -25.76
N GLN A 483 -35.78 -9.46 -25.71
CA GLN A 483 -35.65 -8.48 -26.79
C GLN A 483 -34.23 -7.92 -26.88
N PHE A 484 -33.55 -7.70 -25.76
CA PHE A 484 -32.16 -7.25 -25.77
C PHE A 484 -31.21 -8.27 -26.41
N GLN A 485 -31.46 -9.56 -26.17
CA GLN A 485 -30.66 -10.66 -26.70
C GLN A 485 -31.02 -11.05 -28.14
N ASP A 486 -32.14 -10.56 -28.68
CA ASP A 486 -32.56 -10.86 -30.05
C ASP A 486 -31.57 -10.27 -31.08
N PRO A 487 -31.01 -11.09 -31.99
CA PRO A 487 -30.14 -10.62 -33.06
C PRO A 487 -30.76 -9.53 -33.95
N ALA A 488 -32.10 -9.48 -34.07
CA ALA A 488 -32.79 -8.44 -34.84
C ALA A 488 -32.59 -7.03 -34.25
N HIS A 489 -32.21 -6.93 -32.97
CA HIS A 489 -31.94 -5.67 -32.28
C HIS A 489 -30.44 -5.38 -32.11
N ALA A 490 -29.56 -6.18 -32.74
CA ALA A 490 -28.12 -6.09 -32.51
C ALA A 490 -27.50 -4.75 -32.89
N ALA A 491 -27.88 -4.17 -34.03
CA ALA A 491 -27.41 -2.83 -34.42
C ALA A 491 -27.75 -1.81 -33.32
N PHE A 492 -29.02 -1.70 -32.95
CA PHE A 492 -29.47 -0.76 -31.92
C PHE A 492 -28.69 -0.90 -30.60
N VAL A 493 -28.43 -2.14 -30.15
CA VAL A 493 -27.64 -2.40 -28.93
C VAL A 493 -26.19 -1.97 -29.12
N ASP A 494 -25.58 -2.23 -30.27
CA ASP A 494 -24.21 -1.84 -30.58
C ASP A 494 -24.04 -0.32 -30.60
N GLU A 495 -24.98 0.44 -31.18
CA GLU A 495 -24.93 1.91 -31.13
C GLU A 495 -25.13 2.46 -29.71
N ALA A 496 -26.05 1.88 -28.94
CA ALA A 496 -26.24 2.26 -27.53
C ALA A 496 -24.99 1.96 -26.68
N ALA A 497 -24.37 0.81 -26.90
CA ALA A 497 -23.14 0.39 -26.24
C ALA A 497 -21.96 1.29 -26.61
N TRP A 498 -21.82 1.66 -27.89
CA TRP A 498 -20.82 2.61 -28.35
C TRP A 498 -21.00 3.97 -27.68
N TYR A 499 -22.22 4.52 -27.64
CA TYR A 499 -22.45 5.82 -26.99
C TYR A 499 -22.13 5.77 -25.50
N TYR A 500 -22.57 4.73 -24.77
CA TYR A 500 -22.24 4.55 -23.37
C TYR A 500 -20.72 4.47 -23.14
N GLY A 501 -20.03 3.68 -23.96
CA GLY A 501 -18.58 3.58 -23.91
C GLY A 501 -17.88 4.89 -24.23
N GLU A 502 -18.35 5.69 -25.18
CA GLU A 502 -17.80 7.01 -25.45
C GLU A 502 -17.99 7.99 -24.28
N VAL A 503 -19.13 7.93 -23.58
CA VAL A 503 -19.34 8.72 -22.35
C VAL A 503 -18.32 8.34 -21.28
N LEU A 504 -18.10 7.05 -21.06
CA LEU A 504 -17.08 6.56 -20.12
C LEU A 504 -15.67 6.97 -20.58
N ARG A 505 -15.40 6.79 -21.87
CA ARG A 505 -14.10 7.04 -22.50
C ARG A 505 -13.67 8.49 -22.38
N ARG A 506 -14.61 9.43 -22.48
CA ARG A 506 -14.36 10.87 -22.38
C ARG A 506 -14.24 11.38 -20.94
N ALA A 507 -14.77 10.64 -19.97
CA ALA A 507 -14.86 11.10 -18.59
C ALA A 507 -13.62 10.78 -17.73
N LYS A 508 -12.88 9.73 -18.09
CA LYS A 508 -11.68 9.29 -17.41
C LYS A 508 -10.66 8.81 -18.44
N PRO A 509 -9.34 8.99 -18.22
CA PRO A 509 -8.31 8.35 -19.01
C PRO A 509 -8.60 6.88 -19.26
N SER A 510 -8.96 6.55 -20.50
CA SER A 510 -9.40 5.20 -20.89
C SER A 510 -9.39 5.01 -22.41
N ARG A 511 -9.39 3.74 -22.83
CA ARG A 511 -9.43 3.33 -24.24
C ARG A 511 -10.50 2.26 -24.46
N TRP A 512 -10.94 2.14 -25.71
CA TRP A 512 -11.71 0.97 -26.13
C TRP A 512 -10.78 -0.24 -26.22
N ASP A 513 -11.29 -1.39 -25.81
CA ASP A 513 -10.54 -2.64 -25.81
C ASP A 513 -11.49 -3.82 -26.09
N HIS A 514 -10.91 -4.96 -26.46
CA HIS A 514 -11.60 -6.18 -26.82
C HIS A 514 -10.88 -7.39 -26.22
N ASN A 515 -11.64 -8.32 -25.63
CA ASN A 515 -11.04 -9.53 -25.08
C ASN A 515 -10.80 -10.57 -26.17
N ASP A 516 -9.57 -10.60 -26.70
CA ASP A 516 -9.15 -11.47 -27.81
C ASP A 516 -9.08 -12.97 -27.46
N ASN A 517 -9.16 -13.34 -26.17
CA ASN A 517 -9.17 -14.74 -25.74
C ASN A 517 -10.54 -15.44 -25.92
N LEU A 518 -11.55 -14.71 -26.41
CA LEU A 518 -12.91 -15.20 -26.65
C LEU A 518 -13.32 -14.87 -28.09
N ASP A 519 -14.48 -15.35 -28.55
CA ASP A 519 -14.92 -15.20 -29.95
C ASP A 519 -14.85 -13.73 -30.39
N ALA A 520 -13.96 -13.42 -31.35
CA ALA A 520 -13.62 -12.06 -31.77
C ALA A 520 -14.81 -11.26 -32.33
N ASN A 521 -15.92 -11.93 -32.64
CA ASN A 521 -17.15 -11.30 -33.10
C ASN A 521 -18.21 -11.12 -32.01
N ASP A 522 -17.95 -11.55 -30.78
CA ASP A 522 -18.94 -11.41 -29.72
C ASP A 522 -18.93 -10.00 -29.11
N ARG A 523 -20.03 -9.27 -29.34
CA ARG A 523 -20.29 -7.93 -28.80
C ARG A 523 -20.17 -7.85 -27.27
N TRP A 524 -20.34 -8.96 -26.55
CA TRP A 524 -20.23 -8.99 -25.08
C TRP A 524 -18.80 -8.75 -24.57
N HIS A 525 -17.79 -8.81 -25.44
CA HIS A 525 -16.38 -8.65 -25.08
C HIS A 525 -15.80 -7.26 -25.32
N ARG A 526 -16.61 -6.33 -25.86
CA ARG A 526 -16.23 -4.93 -26.02
C ARG A 526 -16.34 -4.20 -24.70
N HIS A 527 -15.27 -3.51 -24.33
CA HIS A 527 -15.19 -2.83 -23.04
C HIS A 527 -14.35 -1.55 -23.12
N VAL A 528 -14.54 -0.67 -22.15
CA VAL A 528 -13.72 0.53 -21.98
C VAL A 528 -12.79 0.29 -20.80
N SER A 529 -11.49 0.33 -21.05
CA SER A 529 -10.45 0.10 -20.05
C SER A 529 -9.79 1.39 -19.63
N ALA A 530 -9.65 1.62 -18.32
CA ALA A 530 -8.94 2.76 -17.76
C ALA A 530 -7.45 2.69 -18.11
N LEU A 531 -6.86 3.84 -18.41
CA LEU A 531 -5.40 4.02 -18.48
C LEU A 531 -4.92 4.40 -17.07
N GLY A 532 -3.83 3.80 -16.59
CA GLY A 532 -3.26 4.08 -15.27
C GLY A 532 -2.93 2.83 -14.46
N PRO A 533 -2.33 2.98 -13.26
CA PRO A 533 -1.85 1.85 -12.49
C PRO A 533 -2.99 0.99 -11.97
N ASP A 534 -2.74 -0.32 -11.95
CA ASP A 534 -3.67 -1.35 -11.52
C ASP A 534 -4.08 -1.14 -10.05
N THR A 535 -5.23 -0.50 -9.84
CA THR A 535 -5.80 -0.24 -8.51
C THR A 535 -6.77 -1.34 -8.06
N GLY A 536 -6.77 -2.51 -8.73
CA GLY A 536 -7.43 -3.72 -8.24
C GLY A 536 -8.96 -3.76 -8.30
N PHE A 537 -9.63 -2.82 -8.99
CA PHE A 537 -11.10 -2.79 -9.17
C PHE A 537 -11.47 -2.28 -10.56
N PRO A 538 -12.62 -2.74 -11.13
CA PRO A 538 -12.66 -3.18 -12.53
C PRO A 538 -12.02 -2.11 -13.40
N LEU A 539 -10.84 -2.44 -13.92
CA LEU A 539 -10.10 -1.63 -14.87
C LEU A 539 -10.84 -1.49 -16.19
N SER A 540 -11.99 -2.18 -16.34
CA SER A 540 -12.73 -2.34 -17.57
C SER A 540 -14.23 -2.33 -17.31
N VAL A 541 -14.98 -1.55 -18.10
CA VAL A 541 -16.45 -1.61 -18.14
C VAL A 541 -16.90 -2.34 -19.40
N PHE A 542 -17.53 -3.49 -19.22
CA PHE A 542 -18.17 -4.24 -20.31
C PHE A 542 -19.51 -3.59 -20.66
N VAL A 543 -19.49 -2.69 -21.62
CA VAL A 543 -20.61 -1.78 -21.93
C VAL A 543 -21.92 -2.51 -22.25
N VAL A 544 -21.86 -3.65 -22.95
CA VAL A 544 -23.05 -4.46 -23.27
C VAL A 544 -23.58 -5.18 -22.03
N GLN A 545 -22.71 -5.62 -21.11
CA GLN A 545 -23.10 -6.27 -19.85
C GLN A 545 -23.81 -5.30 -18.91
N ASP A 546 -23.35 -4.06 -18.86
CA ASP A 546 -23.99 -2.98 -18.10
C ASP A 546 -25.39 -2.65 -18.63
N LEU A 547 -25.51 -2.47 -19.94
CA LEU A 547 -26.81 -2.26 -20.61
C LEU A 547 -27.75 -3.45 -20.38
N HIS A 548 -27.24 -4.68 -20.46
CA HIS A 548 -28.02 -5.88 -20.17
C HIS A 548 -28.47 -5.93 -18.72
N SER A 549 -27.59 -5.64 -17.77
CA SER A 549 -27.90 -5.65 -16.32
C SER A 549 -28.96 -4.62 -15.97
N MET A 550 -28.97 -3.48 -16.66
CA MET A 550 -30.05 -2.49 -16.56
C MET A 550 -31.41 -3.04 -17.02
N VAL A 551 -31.45 -3.82 -18.11
CA VAL A 551 -32.69 -4.44 -18.63
C VAL A 551 -33.11 -5.66 -17.81
N ALA A 552 -32.16 -6.47 -17.37
CA ALA A 552 -32.40 -7.73 -16.65
C ALA A 552 -32.83 -7.54 -15.20
N GLY A 553 -32.47 -6.41 -14.57
CA GLY A 553 -32.52 -6.28 -13.12
C GLY A 553 -31.41 -7.10 -12.45
N PRO A 554 -31.31 -7.07 -11.10
CA PRO A 554 -30.22 -7.72 -10.41
C PRO A 554 -30.22 -9.24 -10.64
N LEU A 555 -29.11 -9.77 -11.14
CA LEU A 555 -28.81 -11.19 -11.12
C LEU A 555 -28.70 -11.63 -9.66
N ARG A 556 -29.53 -12.61 -9.26
CA ARG A 556 -29.53 -13.19 -7.91
C ARG A 556 -28.34 -14.14 -7.65
N ASP A 557 -27.28 -14.04 -8.46
CA ASP A 557 -26.17 -14.98 -8.45
C ASP A 557 -24.91 -14.33 -7.84
N GLY A 558 -24.87 -14.36 -6.50
CA GLY A 558 -23.70 -14.52 -5.61
C GLY A 558 -22.44 -13.66 -5.74
N ARG A 559 -22.18 -12.94 -6.84
CA ARG A 559 -20.87 -12.32 -7.12
C ARG A 559 -20.86 -10.79 -7.16
N HIS A 560 -22.02 -10.14 -7.17
CA HIS A 560 -22.10 -8.67 -7.21
C HIS A 560 -23.10 -8.18 -6.16
N PHE A 561 -22.59 -7.72 -5.02
CA PHE A 561 -23.36 -7.14 -3.93
C PHE A 561 -23.84 -5.74 -4.33
N TRP A 562 -25.08 -5.61 -4.78
CA TRP A 562 -25.81 -4.35 -4.77
C TRP A 562 -27.05 -4.48 -3.86
N PRO A 563 -27.31 -3.52 -2.96
CA PRO A 563 -28.43 -3.63 -2.01
C PRO A 563 -29.81 -3.76 -2.71
N PRO A 564 -30.73 -4.61 -2.20
CA PRO A 564 -32.04 -4.88 -2.82
C PRO A 564 -33.03 -3.72 -2.83
N ASP A 565 -32.77 -2.64 -2.10
CA ASP A 565 -33.71 -1.56 -1.79
C ASP A 565 -33.66 -0.39 -2.78
N LEU A 566 -32.82 -0.50 -3.80
CA LEU A 566 -32.69 0.46 -4.89
C LEU A 566 -33.67 0.14 -6.06
N ILE A 567 -34.47 -0.92 -5.99
CA ILE A 567 -35.15 -1.54 -7.16
C ILE A 567 -36.52 -0.89 -7.51
N GLU A 568 -36.50 0.33 -8.06
CA GLU A 568 -37.60 0.83 -8.90
C GLU A 568 -37.01 1.42 -10.19
N ARG A 569 -37.52 0.95 -11.34
CA ARG A 569 -37.21 1.30 -12.75
C ARG A 569 -36.17 2.41 -12.91
N ARG A 570 -34.97 2.10 -13.44
CA ARG A 570 -33.79 2.97 -13.30
C ARG A 570 -33.25 3.55 -14.60
N PRO A 571 -33.86 4.63 -15.10
CA PRO A 571 -33.18 5.57 -16.01
C PRO A 571 -31.80 6.00 -15.46
N LYS A 572 -31.62 5.98 -14.12
CA LYS A 572 -30.38 6.38 -13.45
C LYS A 572 -29.32 5.28 -13.30
N ALA A 573 -29.56 4.04 -13.75
CA ALA A 573 -28.63 2.92 -13.52
C ALA A 573 -27.26 3.17 -14.17
N LEU A 574 -27.24 3.52 -15.46
CA LEU A 574 -26.01 3.81 -16.20
C LEU A 574 -25.25 5.01 -15.62
N ARG A 575 -25.98 6.03 -15.15
CA ARG A 575 -25.38 7.16 -14.42
C ARG A 575 -24.69 6.69 -13.13
N GLY A 576 -25.30 5.79 -12.37
CA GLY A 576 -24.69 5.22 -11.16
C GLY A 576 -23.46 4.36 -11.45
N HIS A 577 -23.47 3.59 -12.55
CA HIS A 577 -22.30 2.83 -13.00
C HIS A 577 -21.16 3.77 -13.42
N PHE A 578 -21.48 4.81 -14.19
CA PHE A 578 -20.55 5.87 -14.56
C PHE A 578 -19.93 6.54 -13.33
N ASP A 579 -20.73 6.90 -12.31
CA ASP A 579 -20.22 7.52 -11.09
C ASP A 579 -19.24 6.58 -10.36
N SER A 580 -19.61 5.31 -10.23
CA SER A 580 -18.76 4.28 -9.65
C SER A 580 -17.44 4.13 -10.41
N TRP A 581 -17.48 4.19 -11.74
CA TRP A 581 -16.29 4.12 -12.59
C TRP A 581 -15.36 5.32 -12.42
N VAL A 582 -15.89 6.54 -12.54
CA VAL A 582 -15.09 7.77 -12.50
C VAL A 582 -14.49 8.00 -11.11
N THR A 583 -15.19 7.63 -10.03
CA THR A 583 -14.68 7.81 -8.66
C THR A 583 -13.84 6.63 -8.16
N ALA A 584 -13.66 5.55 -8.92
CA ALA A 584 -13.01 4.31 -8.44
C ALA A 584 -11.70 4.53 -7.68
N ALA A 585 -10.77 5.33 -8.22
CA ALA A 585 -9.49 5.63 -7.58
C ALA A 585 -9.67 6.40 -6.25
N LEU A 586 -10.54 7.40 -6.24
CA LEU A 586 -10.90 8.15 -5.02
C LEU A 586 -11.54 7.25 -3.95
N ARG A 587 -12.32 6.23 -4.35
CA ARG A 587 -12.94 5.28 -3.42
C ARG A 587 -11.90 4.42 -2.70
N GLU A 588 -10.88 3.93 -3.42
CA GLU A 588 -9.80 3.14 -2.82
C GLU A 588 -8.91 4.02 -1.93
N ARG A 589 -8.55 5.20 -2.42
CA ARG A 589 -7.87 6.23 -1.63
C ARG A 589 -8.58 6.52 -0.30
N ALA A 590 -9.89 6.72 -0.33
CA ALA A 590 -10.69 6.92 0.87
C ALA A 590 -10.72 5.69 1.79
N LYS A 591 -10.77 4.46 1.23
CA LYS A 591 -10.70 3.22 2.03
C LYS A 591 -9.33 3.07 2.71
N ASP A 592 -8.26 3.32 1.99
CA ASP A 592 -6.90 3.19 2.50
C ASP A 592 -6.58 4.26 3.53
N ALA A 593 -7.01 5.51 3.30
CA ALA A 593 -6.91 6.58 4.28
C ALA A 593 -7.64 6.24 5.58
N LEU A 594 -8.84 5.64 5.48
CA LEU A 594 -9.58 5.18 6.65
C LEU A 594 -8.86 4.04 7.38
N ARG A 595 -8.29 3.06 6.65
CA ARG A 595 -7.47 1.99 7.24
C ARG A 595 -6.27 2.55 7.97
N ARG A 596 -5.57 3.52 7.39
CA ARG A 596 -4.40 4.20 8.00
C ARG A 596 -4.80 4.94 9.28
N ARG A 597 -5.88 5.74 9.23
CA ARG A 597 -6.43 6.43 10.40
C ARG A 597 -6.77 5.46 11.54
N ASN A 598 -7.44 4.35 11.22
CA ASN A 598 -7.80 3.33 12.19
C ASN A 598 -6.58 2.73 12.90
N ARG A 599 -5.49 2.47 12.17
CA ARG A 599 -4.22 1.99 12.75
C ARG A 599 -3.57 3.02 13.69
N LYS A 600 -3.62 4.31 13.36
CA LYS A 600 -2.98 5.38 14.16
C LYS A 600 -3.70 5.63 15.49
N LYS A 601 -5.03 5.59 15.51
CA LYS A 601 -5.84 5.99 16.67
C LYS A 601 -6.18 4.88 17.67
N SER A 602 -6.03 3.58 17.35
CA SER A 602 -6.33 2.47 18.29
C SER A 602 -5.42 2.40 19.54
N ARG A 603 -4.47 3.32 19.66
CA ARG A 603 -3.44 3.40 20.72
C ARG A 603 -3.87 4.14 21.99
N ARG A 604 -5.11 4.63 22.11
CA ARG A 604 -5.59 5.38 23.30
C ARG A 604 -6.20 4.44 24.36
N LYS A 605 -5.78 4.60 25.62
CA LYS A 605 -6.23 3.85 26.82
C LYS A 605 -7.28 4.65 27.63
N GLN A 606 -8.45 4.93 27.07
CA GLN A 606 -9.56 5.54 27.83
C GLN A 606 -10.74 4.57 27.94
N PRO A 607 -11.54 4.61 29.03
CA PRO A 607 -12.73 3.77 29.18
C PRO A 607 -13.82 4.12 28.14
N ASP A 608 -14.47 3.09 27.58
CA ASP A 608 -15.28 3.22 26.36
C ASP A 608 -16.59 4.05 26.52
N ALA A 609 -17.28 3.94 27.67
CA ALA A 609 -18.59 4.58 27.88
C ALA A 609 -18.49 6.10 28.15
N ASP A 610 -17.49 6.54 28.90
CA ASP A 610 -17.29 7.96 29.23
C ASP A 610 -16.76 8.75 28.03
N TYR A 611 -16.08 8.07 27.11
CA TYR A 611 -15.49 8.69 25.93
C TYR A 611 -16.54 9.25 24.97
N ALA A 612 -17.57 8.48 24.62
CA ALA A 612 -18.61 8.93 23.67
C ALA A 612 -19.38 10.15 24.21
N LEU A 613 -19.70 10.16 25.51
CA LEU A 613 -20.40 11.29 26.14
C LEU A 613 -19.50 12.54 26.21
N THR A 614 -18.23 12.36 26.60
CA THR A 614 -17.25 13.45 26.65
C THR A 614 -17.03 14.04 25.25
N TRP A 615 -16.79 13.19 24.26
CA TRP A 615 -16.56 13.59 22.88
C TRP A 615 -17.78 14.35 22.32
N THR A 616 -19.01 13.82 22.45
CA THR A 616 -20.22 14.51 21.96
C THR A 616 -20.44 15.86 22.65
N THR A 617 -20.14 15.96 23.95
CA THR A 617 -20.21 17.23 24.70
C THR A 617 -19.19 18.24 24.18
N THR A 618 -17.95 17.82 23.95
CA THR A 618 -16.89 18.66 23.39
C THR A 618 -17.27 19.18 22.01
N GLN A 619 -17.75 18.32 21.10
CA GLN A 619 -18.14 18.74 19.75
C GLN A 619 -19.31 19.73 19.78
N ALA A 620 -20.31 19.51 20.65
CA ALA A 620 -21.42 20.42 20.82
C ALA A 620 -20.98 21.83 21.29
N GLN A 621 -19.96 21.91 22.14
CA GLN A 621 -19.37 23.17 22.60
C GLN A 621 -18.53 23.88 21.52
N GLN A 622 -17.86 23.11 20.67
CA GLN A 622 -17.02 23.64 19.58
C GLN A 622 -17.85 24.10 18.36
N PHE A 623 -19.04 23.51 18.14
CA PHE A 623 -19.87 23.77 16.96
C PHE A 623 -20.12 25.26 16.64
N PRO A 624 -20.41 26.17 17.59
CA PRO A 624 -20.62 27.58 17.27
C PRO A 624 -19.38 28.25 16.64
N ALA A 625 -18.19 27.95 17.14
CA ALA A 625 -16.92 28.49 16.63
C ALA A 625 -16.56 27.84 15.28
N TRP A 626 -16.71 26.51 15.19
CA TRP A 626 -16.54 25.76 13.95
C TRP A 626 -17.40 26.31 12.81
N ARG A 627 -18.67 26.61 13.10
CA ARG A 627 -19.61 27.17 12.12
C ARG A 627 -19.22 28.56 11.65
N GLN A 628 -18.70 29.40 12.55
CA GLN A 628 -18.20 30.72 12.18
C GLN A 628 -16.99 30.62 11.25
N ARG A 629 -16.15 29.59 11.43
CA ARG A 629 -14.93 29.37 10.66
C ARG A 629 -15.18 28.70 9.30
N TYR A 630 -16.04 27.69 9.24
CA TYR A 630 -16.14 26.79 8.09
C TYR A 630 -17.51 26.80 7.39
N GLY A 631 -18.58 27.18 8.09
CA GLY A 631 -19.94 26.90 7.65
C GLY A 631 -20.92 28.01 7.98
N THR A 632 -20.62 29.26 7.62
CA THR A 632 -21.52 30.41 7.90
C THR A 632 -22.91 30.25 7.26
N THR A 633 -22.98 29.44 6.20
CA THR A 633 -24.21 29.03 5.50
C THR A 633 -24.95 27.87 6.16
N LEU A 634 -24.32 27.11 7.06
CA LEU A 634 -24.99 26.05 7.83
C LEU A 634 -25.87 26.69 8.91
N GLY A 635 -27.18 26.41 8.86
CA GLY A 635 -28.14 26.88 9.85
C GLY A 635 -27.90 26.30 11.25
N ARG A 636 -28.66 26.77 12.25
CA ARG A 636 -28.76 26.07 13.56
C ARG A 636 -29.64 24.82 13.50
N GLU A 637 -30.27 24.59 12.35
CA GLU A 637 -31.24 23.53 12.13
C GLU A 637 -30.50 22.27 11.67
N PHE A 638 -30.77 21.15 12.33
CA PHE A 638 -30.29 19.82 11.96
C PHE A 638 -31.34 19.21 11.04
N SER A 639 -31.25 19.50 9.74
CA SER A 639 -32.26 19.08 8.76
C SER A 639 -31.64 18.29 7.61
N PRO A 640 -32.42 17.49 6.87
CA PRO A 640 -31.91 16.80 5.67
C PRO A 640 -31.37 17.77 4.61
N GLU A 641 -31.91 18.99 4.57
CA GLU A 641 -31.48 20.04 3.64
C GLU A 641 -30.06 20.53 3.95
N SER A 642 -29.69 20.61 5.23
CA SER A 642 -28.37 21.09 5.64
C SER A 642 -27.23 20.10 5.33
N LEU A 643 -27.54 18.83 5.03
CA LEU A 643 -26.55 17.82 4.67
C LEU A 643 -25.88 18.08 3.31
N ASP A 644 -26.60 18.61 2.33
CA ASP A 644 -26.01 19.02 1.04
C ASP A 644 -25.03 20.19 1.25
N MET A 645 -25.36 21.10 2.16
CA MET A 645 -24.50 22.23 2.51
C MET A 645 -23.26 21.74 3.26
N LEU A 646 -23.40 20.77 4.17
CA LEU A 646 -22.25 20.15 4.84
C LEU A 646 -21.32 19.48 3.83
N GLU A 647 -21.86 18.75 2.87
CA GLU A 647 -21.07 18.12 1.80
C GLU A 647 -20.37 19.17 0.91
N THR A 648 -21.03 20.31 0.64
CA THR A 648 -20.39 21.44 -0.07
C THR A 648 -19.18 21.96 0.69
N VAL A 649 -19.35 22.22 1.99
CA VAL A 649 -18.29 22.72 2.88
C VAL A 649 -17.15 21.71 2.98
N LEU A 650 -17.47 20.42 3.13
CA LEU A 650 -16.49 19.33 3.15
C LEU A 650 -15.62 19.32 1.91
N ARG A 651 -16.21 19.36 0.70
CA ARG A 651 -15.44 19.35 -0.56
C ARG A 651 -14.62 20.63 -0.79
N GLN A 652 -14.97 21.74 -0.15
CA GLN A 652 -14.22 23.00 -0.24
C GLN A 652 -13.00 23.04 0.66
N ILE A 653 -13.11 22.48 1.86
CA ILE A 653 -12.05 22.52 2.89
C ILE A 653 -11.08 21.36 2.67
N THR A 654 -11.62 20.19 2.33
CA THR A 654 -10.85 18.98 2.10
C THR A 654 -11.19 18.47 0.69
N PRO A 655 -10.45 18.90 -0.35
CA PRO A 655 -10.64 18.39 -1.70
C PRO A 655 -10.45 16.88 -1.84
N THR A 656 -9.64 16.27 -0.96
CA THR A 656 -9.28 14.85 -0.99
C THR A 656 -9.66 14.09 0.28
N PRO A 657 -9.87 12.76 0.21
CA PRO A 657 -10.15 11.97 1.41
C PRO A 657 -8.96 11.91 2.38
N GLU A 658 -7.73 12.00 1.91
CA GLU A 658 -6.52 12.04 2.76
C GLU A 658 -6.46 13.32 3.59
N GLU A 659 -6.68 14.49 2.96
CA GLU A 659 -6.77 15.77 3.68
C GLU A 659 -7.88 15.75 4.75
N LEU A 660 -8.99 15.05 4.50
CA LEU A 660 -10.05 14.90 5.49
C LEU A 660 -9.65 13.98 6.66
N LEU A 661 -9.07 12.82 6.35
CA LEU A 661 -8.93 11.72 7.31
C LEU A 661 -7.60 11.72 8.08
N GLU A 662 -6.55 12.27 7.48
CA GLU A 662 -5.16 12.11 7.93
C GLU A 662 -4.51 13.42 8.36
N ASP A 663 -4.90 14.55 7.74
CA ASP A 663 -4.35 15.85 8.08
C ASP A 663 -4.76 16.28 9.51
N THR A 664 -3.76 16.59 10.31
CA THR A 664 -3.95 17.09 11.66
C THR A 664 -4.60 18.46 11.71
N GLU A 665 -4.44 19.29 10.67
CA GLU A 665 -5.08 20.61 10.59
C GLU A 665 -6.60 20.50 10.43
N ASN A 666 -7.07 19.42 9.79
CA ASN A 666 -8.49 19.15 9.52
C ASN A 666 -9.14 18.24 10.57
N ALA A 667 -8.39 17.78 11.59
CA ALA A 667 -8.93 16.88 12.61
C ALA A 667 -10.10 17.51 13.40
N GLU A 668 -9.97 18.80 13.77
CA GLU A 668 -11.07 19.55 14.41
C GLU A 668 -12.26 19.73 13.46
N PHE A 669 -11.98 19.95 12.17
CA PHE A 669 -13.02 20.07 11.16
C PHE A 669 -13.84 18.78 11.05
N LEU A 670 -13.16 17.64 10.88
CA LEU A 670 -13.76 16.32 10.70
C LEU A 670 -14.57 15.90 11.94
N ASP A 671 -14.05 16.08 13.15
CA ASP A 671 -14.72 15.62 14.37
C ASP A 671 -16.06 16.35 14.58
N VAL A 672 -16.11 17.68 14.36
CA VAL A 672 -17.37 18.45 14.45
C VAL A 672 -18.31 18.15 13.28
N ALA A 673 -17.79 17.96 12.06
CA ALA A 673 -18.60 17.56 10.91
C ALA A 673 -19.26 16.19 11.11
N ALA A 674 -18.50 15.22 11.63
CA ALA A 674 -18.99 13.88 11.97
C ALA A 674 -20.06 13.94 13.05
N TRP A 675 -19.85 14.77 14.08
CA TRP A 675 -20.86 15.03 15.09
C TRP A 675 -22.13 15.67 14.52
N TYR A 676 -22.02 16.68 13.66
CA TYR A 676 -23.19 17.37 13.08
C TYR A 676 -24.02 16.43 12.20
N TYR A 677 -23.37 15.64 11.33
CA TYR A 677 -24.03 14.62 10.51
C TYR A 677 -24.71 13.58 11.40
N GLY A 678 -23.97 13.02 12.38
CA GLY A 678 -24.50 12.07 13.33
C GLY A 678 -25.70 12.62 14.11
N GLU A 679 -25.63 13.84 14.63
CA GLU A 679 -26.77 14.48 15.34
C GLU A 679 -27.98 14.69 14.44
N THR A 680 -27.78 14.98 13.16
CA THR A 680 -28.88 15.10 12.19
C THR A 680 -29.59 13.76 12.03
N VAL A 681 -28.84 12.67 11.85
CA VAL A 681 -29.40 11.31 11.78
C VAL A 681 -30.04 10.90 13.11
N ARG A 682 -29.37 11.16 14.24
CA ARG A 682 -29.82 10.79 15.58
C ARG A 682 -31.15 11.44 15.95
N ARG A 683 -31.39 12.69 15.55
CA ARG A 683 -32.65 13.40 15.80
C ARG A 683 -33.84 12.83 15.02
N ALA A 684 -33.56 12.14 13.92
CA ALA A 684 -34.56 11.52 13.06
C ALA A 684 -34.73 10.01 13.31
N THR A 685 -33.89 9.41 14.14
CA THR A 685 -33.84 7.97 14.43
C THR A 685 -33.79 7.72 15.94
N HIS A 686 -33.68 6.46 16.34
CA HIS A 686 -33.52 6.06 17.75
C HIS A 686 -32.09 5.61 18.09
N LEU A 687 -31.14 5.81 17.18
CA LEU A 687 -29.75 5.43 17.37
C LEU A 687 -29.12 6.21 18.53
N ALA A 688 -28.18 5.60 19.24
CA ALA A 688 -27.41 6.24 20.30
C ALA A 688 -25.93 6.34 19.92
N TRP A 689 -25.26 7.39 20.38
CA TRP A 689 -23.80 7.49 20.27
C TRP A 689 -23.13 6.42 21.12
N LYS A 690 -22.22 5.66 20.51
CA LYS A 690 -21.40 4.64 21.15
C LYS A 690 -19.95 4.82 20.71
N TYR A 691 -19.06 4.26 21.50
CA TYR A 691 -17.64 4.11 21.19
C TYR A 691 -17.20 2.73 21.64
N ASP A 692 -16.48 2.03 20.77
CA ASP A 692 -15.91 0.71 21.01
C ASP A 692 -14.54 0.69 20.32
N ARG A 693 -13.49 0.56 21.13
CA ARG A 693 -12.11 0.54 20.67
C ARG A 693 -11.78 -0.58 19.68
N ASN A 694 -12.56 -1.67 19.69
CA ASN A 694 -12.40 -2.80 18.77
C ASN A 694 -13.13 -2.57 17.45
N TYR A 695 -14.17 -1.71 17.45
CA TYR A 695 -14.93 -1.37 16.26
C TYR A 695 -14.23 -0.28 15.43
N GLY A 696 -13.60 0.69 16.09
CA GLY A 696 -12.83 1.73 15.43
C GLY A 696 -12.48 2.90 16.36
N PRO A 697 -11.71 3.86 15.86
CA PRO A 697 -11.23 4.96 16.68
C PRO A 697 -12.19 6.14 16.82
N ASP A 698 -13.31 6.13 16.09
CA ASP A 698 -14.24 7.24 16.00
C ASP A 698 -15.60 6.83 16.58
N CYS A 699 -16.30 7.77 17.23
CA CYS A 699 -17.64 7.54 17.75
C CYS A 699 -18.62 7.21 16.62
N TYR A 700 -19.55 6.31 16.87
CA TYR A 700 -20.54 5.85 15.90
C TYR A 700 -21.94 5.84 16.51
N LEU A 701 -22.96 5.77 15.66
CA LEU A 701 -24.35 5.61 16.05
C LEU A 701 -24.75 4.15 15.95
N SER A 702 -25.39 3.59 16.97
CA SER A 702 -25.88 2.21 16.91
C SER A 702 -27.08 1.97 17.81
N ASP A 703 -27.94 1.07 17.35
CA ASP A 703 -28.91 0.30 18.13
C ASP A 703 -28.51 -1.20 18.07
N ASP A 704 -29.42 -2.11 18.43
CA ASP A 704 -29.16 -3.56 18.44
C ASP A 704 -29.04 -4.18 17.02
N ASN A 705 -29.57 -3.53 15.98
CA ASN A 705 -29.69 -4.07 14.62
C ASN A 705 -29.00 -3.22 13.54
N THR A 706 -28.64 -1.97 13.86
CA THR A 706 -28.16 -0.97 12.91
C THR A 706 -26.94 -0.26 13.51
N SER A 707 -25.92 -0.04 12.68
CA SER A 707 -24.78 0.81 13.01
C SER A 707 -24.46 1.76 11.86
N LEU A 708 -24.08 2.98 12.21
CA LEU A 708 -23.67 4.03 11.29
C LEU A 708 -22.42 4.70 11.84
N ASN A 709 -21.38 4.80 11.02
CA ASN A 709 -20.16 5.53 11.35
C ASN A 709 -20.14 6.86 10.57
N PRO A 710 -20.32 8.02 11.23
CA PRO A 710 -20.35 9.31 10.57
C PRO A 710 -19.08 9.66 9.80
N VAL A 711 -17.89 9.28 10.30
CA VAL A 711 -16.62 9.52 9.62
C VAL A 711 -16.54 8.70 8.33
N TYR A 712 -17.00 7.45 8.37
CA TYR A 712 -17.08 6.61 7.17
C TYR A 712 -18.01 7.21 6.12
N ASP A 713 -19.19 7.69 6.52
CA ASP A 713 -20.16 8.27 5.59
C ASP A 713 -19.69 9.62 5.02
N LEU A 714 -18.99 10.45 5.80
CA LEU A 714 -18.33 11.66 5.30
C LEU A 714 -17.24 11.33 4.28
N ALA A 715 -16.37 10.35 4.57
CA ALA A 715 -15.39 9.87 3.60
C ALA A 715 -16.04 9.22 2.37
N ALA A 716 -17.23 8.63 2.54
CA ALA A 716 -17.98 8.04 1.44
C ALA A 716 -18.53 9.08 0.47
N THR A 717 -18.60 10.37 0.83
CA THR A 717 -19.06 11.43 -0.08
C THR A 717 -18.13 11.60 -1.29
N TYR A 718 -16.82 11.41 -1.13
CA TYR A 718 -15.84 11.41 -2.25
C TYR A 718 -16.06 10.28 -3.25
N ARG A 719 -16.87 9.28 -2.90
CA ARG A 719 -17.25 8.19 -3.80
C ARG A 719 -18.33 8.62 -4.80
N TYR A 720 -18.97 9.77 -4.59
CA TYR A 720 -20.06 10.27 -5.40
C TYR A 720 -19.62 11.55 -6.12
N TYR A 721 -20.03 11.69 -7.38
CA TYR A 721 -19.69 12.86 -8.19
C TYR A 721 -20.49 14.10 -7.77
N ASP A 722 -21.77 13.92 -7.41
CA ASP A 722 -22.65 15.03 -7.00
C ASP A 722 -22.73 15.16 -5.48
N ILE A 723 -23.19 16.34 -5.06
CA ILE A 723 -23.70 16.61 -3.72
C ILE A 723 -25.03 15.89 -3.50
N GLY A 724 -25.24 15.39 -2.28
CA GLY A 724 -26.47 14.72 -1.85
C GLY A 724 -26.23 13.32 -1.30
N ALA A 725 -24.98 12.83 -1.31
CA ALA A 725 -24.63 11.52 -0.79
C ALA A 725 -24.98 11.38 0.69
N LEU A 726 -24.75 12.43 1.49
CA LEU A 726 -25.13 12.44 2.91
C LEU A 726 -26.66 12.42 3.11
N ARG A 727 -27.42 13.10 2.24
CA ARG A 727 -28.88 13.09 2.29
C ARG A 727 -29.43 11.71 1.90
N ASP A 728 -28.93 11.12 0.82
CA ASP A 728 -29.33 9.77 0.40
C ASP A 728 -29.06 8.74 1.51
N ARG A 729 -27.91 8.86 2.19
CA ARG A 729 -27.58 8.05 3.36
C ARG A 729 -28.54 8.29 4.52
N TYR A 730 -28.82 9.54 4.85
CA TYR A 730 -29.81 9.90 5.87
C TYR A 730 -31.20 9.31 5.57
N ASP A 731 -31.69 9.42 4.33
CA ASP A 731 -32.99 8.89 3.91
C ASP A 731 -33.04 7.36 3.93
N HIS A 732 -31.93 6.70 3.62
CA HIS A 732 -31.80 5.26 3.73
C HIS A 732 -31.88 4.81 5.20
N GLN A 733 -31.14 5.48 6.10
CA GLN A 733 -31.09 5.14 7.51
C GLN A 733 -32.43 5.38 8.22
N THR A 734 -33.08 6.51 7.95
CA THR A 734 -34.43 6.78 8.48
C THR A 734 -35.47 5.77 7.98
N ARG A 735 -35.36 5.31 6.72
CA ARG A 735 -36.23 4.23 6.20
C ARG A 735 -35.94 2.89 6.87
N GLN A 736 -34.68 2.53 7.12
CA GLN A 736 -34.34 1.29 7.81
C GLN A 736 -34.84 1.28 9.25
N CYS A 737 -34.55 2.34 10.02
CA CYS A 737 -35.03 2.47 11.39
C CYS A 737 -36.58 2.58 11.46
N GLY A 738 -37.22 3.19 10.47
CA GLY A 738 -38.69 3.28 10.39
C GLY A 738 -39.39 1.97 10.02
N ARG A 739 -38.70 1.03 9.35
CA ARG A 739 -39.22 -0.31 9.01
C ARG A 739 -39.10 -1.30 10.17
N ALA A 740 -38.27 -1.02 11.18
CA ALA A 740 -38.05 -1.86 12.35
C ALA A 740 -39.20 -1.76 13.41
N SER A 741 -40.35 -1.19 13.07
CA SER A 741 -41.57 -1.29 13.88
C SER A 741 -42.70 -1.83 13.01
N PRO A 742 -43.05 -3.12 13.19
CA PRO A 742 -44.29 -3.41 13.91
C PRO A 742 -44.18 -4.55 14.94
N GLN A 743 -44.73 -4.23 16.13
CA GLN A 743 -45.06 -5.06 17.31
C GLN A 743 -43.94 -5.47 18.26
#